data_AF-A0AA96WQS1-F1
#
_entry.id   AF-A0AA96WQS1-F1
#
_cell.length_a   1.000
_cell.length_b   1.000
_cell.length_c   1.000
_cell.angle_alpha   90.00
_cell.angle_beta   90.00
_cell.angle_gamma   90.00
#
_symmetry.space_group_name_H-M   'P 1'
#
loop_
_entity.id
_entity.type
_entity.pdbx_description
1 polymer ?
#
loop_
_entity_poly.entity_id
_entity_poly.type
_entity_poly.pdbx_seq_one_letter_code
_entity_poly.pdbx_strand_id
1 'polypeptide(L)'
;MMRGVLIGCFGIFSVISTIAASAQTIPDGTLGNERSIIERNNQVELIRGGAQRGQNLFHSFQEFNVGEGQSTYFLNPSSTIQNILTRVTGGDPSEILGTIGIRNASGVTSQPNLFLINPQGILFGENARLEIGGSFIATTANGVRFEDQGNFSATNPESPTLLTINPSALLFMQLNSGEIVNRAGGSSSLPSASSALSGGLFLVGGDIKFEGGTAGTLGNRAELAAISGVGQVGLTDGGRDLKLVVPGDLSRGDITLQDQSALTAVRGDITIYARNLNIANQSVIGTILNTNDSSQSSRAGDITLNVSDKFVLQQGSTISSIVGDSGVGSGGNITINAGTIEISRASSIVSLHRGQGDGGSIEINARDRVSLDGLQTSPSDSVALIATLGLAGQGASGGINLTTGSLSILNGGIISSISDRVGDSGSIALNARGNITVSGIALTRFVTSGVRTTISNNGIGKSGDIQITAETLDIKQGGSIATSIAGRGSAGNIKIVVRDRIALDEAVRRGTNPLISSIFSNALPREGSEGNSGNIDISTGTLTVTNGAIISTDTGRNGSAGDITINARDQVIFDGSAPTEASEDIDFSSGATTSVFSNVNGNGGNITISTGVLTLSNGGSLISNMFGQGNGGNILINARDRILISGRTPSISRSSISTNLSGTGQAGDITLTTGVLRIEGSGTVEAVATGRGNAGKIFVNASDSVVIDGAVKVSGNFQSVVDDFQFPKFISSDLTEILDSSKISSSAGLGTTNGGEIQISTGKLVITNGGSIEGFSLSGNSAKITVNSREIVTLDGVSKDFILFDGSEIRNRSGINNEVSNGGTGNVGTVAIQARELSILNGAQISSDTRGGGKGGDIMLNVRDRVIVDGGQFGRESNISSSSSDTTLPDGTFRRGRGDAGSIAINTGILTVRNNAVIISSSTSIGKAGSIDITVSQVQVKDQAGIGTVATTVDGGNININASDFLLLRNGSVISTTAGNGNPQATGTGGNIDIDAGFLIAVPRENSDISANATRGNGGRVNIDAQGIFGTQFRLSSSSESDITASSEFGTSGTVTLNTPDTDPSRGLAELPSTPTDPSNQIAQKCTPRARSTSSFIYSGRGGIPANPTDPLNEENRPADWITLEPEDDRPSKPNAAIAERSTSSIFEAKGWRRDINGDIHLVAEASPNLLNPSQSAVPCPD
;
A
#
# COMPACT_ATOMS: atom_id res chain seq x y z
N MET A 1 9.07 0.47 74.81
CA MET A 1 8.11 0.85 75.87
C MET A 1 7.44 -0.42 76.38
N MET A 2 7.38 -0.58 77.71
CA MET A 2 6.88 -1.76 78.43
C MET A 2 5.35 -1.96 78.34
N ARG A 3 4.96 -3.20 78.71
CA ARG A 3 3.68 -3.75 79.24
C ARG A 3 2.97 -4.66 78.22
N GLY A 4 2.79 -5.96 78.42
CA GLY A 4 2.85 -6.82 79.62
C GLY A 4 1.45 -7.16 80.10
N VAL A 5 0.93 -8.35 79.74
CA VAL A 5 -0.10 -9.09 80.49
C VAL A 5 0.23 -10.59 80.41
N LEU A 6 0.41 -11.17 81.58
CA LEU A 6 0.61 -12.59 81.88
C LEU A 6 -0.73 -13.17 82.35
N ILE A 7 -1.17 -14.31 81.82
CA ILE A 7 -2.01 -15.28 82.55
C ILE A 7 -1.44 -16.67 82.22
N GLY A 8 -0.97 -17.35 83.26
CA GLY A 8 -0.40 -18.69 83.16
C GLY A 8 -1.43 -19.80 83.38
N CYS A 9 -1.11 -20.99 82.88
CA CYS A 9 -1.61 -22.22 83.45
C CYS A 9 -0.57 -23.34 83.25
N PHE A 10 -0.26 -24.04 84.34
CA PHE A 10 0.68 -25.14 84.47
C PHE A 10 0.29 -26.34 83.57
N GLY A 11 1.26 -26.91 82.87
CA GLY A 11 1.08 -28.16 82.09
C GLY A 11 2.42 -28.78 81.71
N ILE A 12 2.92 -29.67 82.58
CA ILE A 12 3.83 -30.81 82.35
C ILE A 12 4.77 -30.68 81.14
N PHE A 13 6.04 -30.34 81.41
CA PHE A 13 7.16 -30.51 80.49
C PHE A 13 7.40 -32.02 80.24
N SER A 14 6.84 -32.55 79.16
CA SER A 14 7.39 -33.74 78.50
C SER A 14 8.38 -33.25 77.45
N VAL A 15 9.67 -33.31 77.75
CA VAL A 15 10.74 -33.19 76.77
C VAL A 15 10.64 -34.42 75.86
N ILE A 16 9.78 -34.36 74.84
CA ILE A 16 9.92 -35.23 73.68
C ILE A 16 11.10 -34.64 72.92
N SER A 17 12.28 -35.17 73.20
CA SER A 17 13.41 -35.09 72.30
C SER A 17 12.95 -35.72 70.98
N THR A 18 12.50 -34.91 70.04
CA THR A 18 12.38 -35.33 68.64
C THR A 18 13.82 -35.57 68.18
N ILE A 19 14.26 -36.82 68.31
CA ILE A 19 15.45 -37.32 67.65
C ILE A 19 15.21 -37.05 66.17
N ALA A 20 15.99 -36.14 65.58
CA ALA A 20 16.03 -35.98 64.13
C ALA A 20 16.32 -37.36 63.54
N ALA A 21 15.35 -37.95 62.85
CA ALA A 21 15.58 -39.17 62.10
C ALA A 21 16.67 -38.85 61.07
N SER A 22 17.86 -39.42 61.25
CA SER A 22 18.91 -39.32 60.24
C SER A 22 18.40 -39.95 58.96
N ALA A 23 18.54 -39.27 57.82
CA ALA A 23 18.32 -39.86 56.50
C ALA A 23 19.02 -41.23 56.45
N GLN A 24 18.25 -42.32 56.31
CA GLN A 24 18.77 -43.68 56.32
C GLN A 24 18.39 -44.44 55.05
N THR A 25 19.38 -45.16 54.53
CA THR A 25 19.18 -46.22 53.54
C THR A 25 18.87 -47.53 54.27
N ILE A 26 17.73 -48.16 54.00
CA ILE A 26 17.22 -49.36 54.70
C ILE A 26 16.87 -50.44 53.68
N PRO A 27 17.62 -51.56 53.59
CA PRO A 27 17.30 -52.67 52.69
C PRO A 27 15.99 -53.37 53.07
N ASP A 28 15.26 -53.86 52.08
CA ASP A 28 14.12 -54.74 52.32
C ASP A 28 14.49 -56.24 52.16
N GLY A 29 13.50 -57.12 52.39
CA GLY A 29 13.64 -58.58 52.25
C GLY A 29 13.18 -59.14 50.89
N THR A 30 12.79 -58.30 49.94
CA THR A 30 12.05 -58.71 48.72
C THR A 30 12.93 -59.34 47.64
N LEU A 31 14.25 -59.37 47.84
CA LEU A 31 15.22 -60.11 47.01
C LEU A 31 15.65 -61.46 47.64
N GLY A 32 15.07 -61.85 48.78
CA GLY A 32 15.40 -63.10 49.47
C GLY A 32 16.87 -63.17 49.90
N ASN A 33 17.57 -64.26 49.53
CA ASN A 33 18.98 -64.48 49.88
C ASN A 33 19.95 -63.54 49.16
N GLU A 34 19.52 -62.88 48.08
CA GLU A 34 20.30 -61.93 47.29
C GLU A 34 20.02 -60.48 47.71
N ARG A 35 19.68 -60.28 48.99
CA ARG A 35 19.34 -58.96 49.56
C ARG A 35 20.44 -57.91 49.33
N SER A 36 20.01 -56.65 49.33
CA SER A 36 20.94 -55.52 49.36
C SER A 36 21.60 -55.42 50.74
N ILE A 37 22.89 -55.12 50.76
CA ILE A 37 23.71 -55.05 51.97
C ILE A 37 24.34 -53.66 52.03
N ILE A 38 24.31 -53.03 53.20
CA ILE A 38 24.87 -51.70 53.41
C ILE A 38 26.03 -51.80 54.39
N GLU A 39 27.20 -51.36 53.95
CA GLU A 39 28.38 -51.17 54.78
C GLU A 39 28.55 -49.68 55.08
N ARG A 40 28.42 -49.28 56.35
CA ARG A 40 28.59 -47.89 56.79
C ARG A 40 30.00 -47.64 57.29
N ASN A 41 30.68 -46.66 56.73
CA ASN A 41 31.98 -46.17 57.21
C ASN A 41 31.99 -44.64 57.24
N ASN A 42 31.84 -44.06 58.43
CA ASN A 42 31.69 -42.62 58.64
C ASN A 42 30.53 -42.04 57.79
N GLN A 43 30.81 -41.03 56.96
CA GLN A 43 29.85 -40.42 56.03
C GLN A 43 29.71 -41.18 54.70
N VAL A 44 30.35 -42.36 54.55
CA VAL A 44 30.28 -43.15 53.30
C VAL A 44 29.49 -44.44 53.53
N GLU A 45 28.44 -44.67 52.73
CA GLU A 45 27.72 -45.93 52.65
C GLU A 45 28.10 -46.68 51.36
N LEU A 46 28.48 -47.95 51.48
CA LEU A 46 28.75 -48.82 50.34
C LEU A 46 27.66 -49.89 50.24
N ILE A 47 26.93 -49.89 49.13
CA ILE A 47 25.87 -50.85 48.82
C ILE A 47 26.49 -52.03 48.06
N ARG A 48 26.35 -53.22 48.63
CA ARG A 48 26.78 -54.51 48.08
C ARG A 48 25.62 -55.51 48.01
N GLY A 49 25.91 -56.73 47.57
CA GLY A 49 24.90 -57.77 47.38
C GLY A 49 24.04 -57.50 46.16
N GLY A 50 22.75 -57.77 46.24
CA GLY A 50 21.81 -57.65 45.12
C GLY A 50 21.72 -58.92 44.27
N ALA A 51 20.64 -59.04 43.51
CA ALA A 51 20.40 -60.16 42.62
C ALA A 51 20.97 -59.83 41.23
N GLN A 52 21.94 -60.62 40.75
CA GLN A 52 22.50 -60.44 39.41
C GLN A 52 21.80 -61.36 38.41
N ARG A 53 21.27 -60.81 37.31
CA ARG A 53 20.70 -61.56 36.18
C ARG A 53 21.28 -61.02 34.87
N GLY A 54 22.19 -61.79 34.27
CA GLY A 54 22.87 -61.36 33.05
C GLY A 54 23.63 -60.05 33.27
N GLN A 55 23.22 -59.01 32.55
CA GLN A 55 23.83 -57.68 32.59
C GLN A 55 23.13 -56.72 33.58
N ASN A 56 22.13 -57.20 34.32
CA ASN A 56 21.37 -56.41 35.30
C ASN A 56 21.72 -56.81 36.74
N LEU A 57 21.89 -55.81 37.60
CA LEU A 57 22.06 -55.96 39.05
C LEU A 57 20.89 -55.29 39.77
N PHE A 58 20.11 -56.06 40.53
CA PHE A 58 18.90 -55.58 41.19
C PHE A 58 19.14 -55.33 42.69
N HIS A 59 18.75 -54.14 43.15
CA HIS A 59 18.73 -53.73 44.55
C HIS A 59 17.31 -53.32 44.98
N SER A 60 17.00 -53.54 46.26
CA SER A 60 15.68 -53.26 46.82
C SER A 60 15.80 -52.75 48.25
N PHE A 61 15.09 -51.65 48.52
CA PHE A 61 15.13 -50.94 49.78
C PHE A 61 13.72 -50.63 50.27
N GLN A 62 13.51 -50.68 51.58
CA GLN A 62 12.31 -50.13 52.19
C GLN A 62 12.36 -48.60 52.15
N GLU A 63 13.51 -48.02 52.50
CA GLU A 63 13.77 -46.57 52.42
C GLU A 63 15.13 -46.33 51.75
N PHE A 64 15.21 -45.31 50.92
CA PHE A 64 16.46 -44.90 50.27
C PHE A 64 16.62 -43.38 50.37
N ASN A 65 17.38 -42.94 51.37
CA ASN A 65 17.66 -41.54 51.67
C ASN A 65 19.17 -41.35 51.83
N VAL A 66 19.71 -40.22 51.37
CA VAL A 66 21.13 -39.89 51.51
C VAL A 66 21.25 -38.57 52.27
N GLY A 67 21.83 -38.61 53.47
CA GLY A 67 21.97 -37.43 54.31
C GLY A 67 22.92 -36.37 53.74
N GLU A 68 22.84 -35.16 54.29
CA GLU A 68 23.74 -34.07 53.92
C GLU A 68 25.20 -34.41 54.27
N GLY A 69 26.11 -34.17 53.31
CA GLY A 69 27.52 -34.56 53.43
C GLY A 69 27.78 -36.08 53.40
N GLN A 70 26.75 -36.92 53.27
CA GLN A 70 26.88 -38.36 53.10
C GLN A 70 27.15 -38.70 51.63
N SER A 71 27.91 -39.77 51.38
CA SER A 71 28.10 -40.37 50.06
C SER A 71 27.69 -41.83 50.05
N THR A 72 26.75 -42.19 49.19
CA THR A 72 26.25 -43.56 49.04
C THR A 72 26.68 -44.11 47.67
N TYR A 73 27.46 -45.20 47.67
CA TYR A 73 28.01 -45.81 46.46
C TYR A 73 27.49 -47.22 46.23
N PHE A 74 26.99 -47.50 45.02
CA PHE A 74 26.75 -48.85 44.55
C PHE A 74 28.07 -49.49 44.13
N LEU A 75 28.41 -50.65 44.68
CA LEU A 75 29.57 -51.41 44.25
C LEU A 75 29.22 -52.21 42.99
N ASN A 76 29.89 -51.93 41.88
CA ASN A 76 29.79 -52.73 40.67
C ASN A 76 30.72 -53.97 40.78
N PRO A 77 30.15 -55.20 40.87
CA PRO A 77 30.94 -56.42 41.04
C PRO A 77 31.62 -56.92 39.76
N SER A 78 31.18 -56.46 38.58
CA SER A 78 31.68 -56.95 37.28
C SER A 78 31.58 -55.90 36.17
N SER A 79 32.56 -55.87 35.27
CA SER A 79 32.51 -55.01 34.07
C SER A 79 31.39 -55.38 33.08
N THR A 80 30.76 -56.55 33.24
CA THR A 80 29.64 -57.01 32.40
C THR A 80 28.29 -56.41 32.80
N ILE A 81 28.17 -55.78 33.98
CA ILE A 81 26.94 -55.13 34.41
C ILE A 81 26.72 -53.87 33.58
N GLN A 82 25.57 -53.81 32.91
CA GLN A 82 25.12 -52.63 32.17
C GLN A 82 24.12 -51.79 32.97
N ASN A 83 23.25 -52.43 33.77
CA ASN A 83 22.20 -51.73 34.51
C ASN A 83 22.21 -52.12 35.98
N ILE A 84 22.20 -51.14 36.87
CA ILE A 84 21.91 -51.29 38.30
C ILE A 84 20.50 -50.76 38.52
N LEU A 85 19.57 -51.63 38.89
CA LEU A 85 18.16 -51.28 39.11
C LEU A 85 17.84 -51.25 40.59
N THR A 86 17.46 -50.08 41.09
CA THR A 86 17.14 -49.85 42.50
C THR A 86 15.68 -49.49 42.65
N ARG A 87 14.93 -50.25 43.45
CA ARG A 87 13.55 -49.93 43.83
C ARG A 87 13.41 -49.59 45.30
N VAL A 88 12.50 -48.66 45.60
CA VAL A 88 12.05 -48.34 46.96
C VAL A 88 10.64 -48.88 47.15
N THR A 89 10.44 -49.76 48.13
CA THR A 89 9.17 -50.45 48.39
C THR A 89 8.37 -49.84 49.54
N GLY A 90 8.95 -48.91 50.30
CA GLY A 90 8.28 -48.16 51.37
C GLY A 90 7.31 -47.10 50.88
N GLY A 91 6.64 -46.46 51.84
CA GLY A 91 5.60 -45.44 51.60
C GLY A 91 6.11 -44.01 51.52
N ASP A 92 7.40 -43.77 51.74
CA ASP A 92 7.98 -42.43 51.83
C ASP A 92 8.78 -42.04 50.56
N PRO A 93 8.79 -40.74 50.19
CA PRO A 93 9.66 -40.22 49.14
C PRO A 93 11.16 -40.39 49.48
N SER A 94 12.00 -40.41 48.45
CA SER A 94 13.46 -40.45 48.61
C SER A 94 14.05 -39.05 48.77
N GLU A 95 14.65 -38.75 49.92
CA GLU A 95 15.41 -37.53 50.18
C GLU A 95 16.91 -37.75 49.91
N ILE A 96 17.38 -37.19 48.80
CA ILE A 96 18.78 -37.25 48.37
C ILE A 96 19.44 -35.90 48.65
N LEU A 97 20.08 -35.76 49.80
CA LEU A 97 20.74 -34.54 50.24
C LEU A 97 22.28 -34.58 50.08
N GLY A 98 22.83 -35.74 49.73
CA GLY A 98 24.27 -35.98 49.54
C GLY A 98 24.61 -36.63 48.20
N THR A 99 25.74 -37.35 48.13
CA THR A 99 26.26 -37.92 46.88
C THR A 99 25.71 -39.33 46.64
N ILE A 100 25.22 -39.61 45.43
CA ILE A 100 24.98 -40.98 44.93
C ILE A 100 26.02 -41.28 43.85
N GLY A 101 26.66 -42.46 43.90
CA GLY A 101 27.57 -42.86 42.83
C GLY A 101 27.69 -44.35 42.63
N ILE A 102 28.50 -44.76 41.65
CA ILE A 102 28.81 -46.16 41.38
C ILE A 102 30.32 -46.33 41.35
N ARG A 103 30.87 -47.25 42.15
CA ARG A 103 32.31 -47.57 42.17
C ARG A 103 32.56 -49.01 41.80
N ASN A 104 33.66 -49.28 41.09
CA ASN A 104 34.15 -50.65 40.91
C ASN A 104 34.88 -51.14 42.19
N ALA A 105 35.32 -52.40 42.17
CA ALA A 105 36.09 -52.99 43.27
C ALA A 105 37.38 -52.23 43.64
N SER A 106 37.94 -51.43 42.72
CA SER A 106 39.12 -50.58 42.93
C SER A 106 38.79 -49.19 43.47
N GLY A 107 37.51 -48.89 43.74
CA GLY A 107 37.06 -47.61 44.29
C GLY A 107 36.93 -46.47 43.26
N VAL A 108 37.07 -46.77 41.97
CA VAL A 108 36.96 -45.81 40.85
C VAL A 108 35.53 -45.78 40.32
N THR A 109 35.05 -44.59 39.91
CA THR A 109 33.73 -44.43 39.28
C THR A 109 33.54 -45.40 38.11
N SER A 110 32.39 -46.07 38.07
CA SER A 110 32.09 -47.10 37.05
C SER A 110 30.91 -46.73 36.16
N GLN A 111 30.82 -47.41 35.00
CA GLN A 111 29.95 -47.04 33.87
C GLN A 111 28.54 -47.71 33.75
N PRO A 112 28.01 -48.54 34.68
CA PRO A 112 26.63 -48.98 34.55
C PRO A 112 25.63 -47.82 34.57
N ASN A 113 24.48 -48.01 33.94
CA ASN A 113 23.30 -47.18 34.13
C ASN A 113 22.73 -47.42 35.54
N LEU A 114 22.27 -46.37 36.23
CA LEU A 114 21.60 -46.49 37.53
C LEU A 114 20.14 -46.07 37.41
N PHE A 115 19.23 -46.98 37.71
CA PHE A 115 17.80 -46.71 37.86
C PHE A 115 17.47 -46.56 39.35
N LEU A 116 16.88 -45.44 39.73
CA LEU A 116 16.28 -45.19 41.04
C LEU A 116 14.77 -45.06 40.88
N ILE A 117 14.02 -46.04 41.39
CA ILE A 117 12.58 -46.17 41.24
C ILE A 117 11.92 -45.95 42.60
N ASN A 118 11.22 -44.83 42.78
CA ASN A 118 10.40 -44.57 43.97
C ASN A 118 9.05 -43.94 43.57
N PRO A 119 7.94 -44.71 43.58
CA PRO A 119 6.61 -44.20 43.22
C PRO A 119 6.10 -43.03 44.08
N GLN A 120 6.67 -42.84 45.28
CA GLN A 120 6.24 -41.81 46.23
C GLN A 120 6.86 -40.45 45.97
N GLY A 121 7.93 -40.38 45.18
CA GLY A 121 8.62 -39.14 44.85
C GLY A 121 10.11 -39.15 45.16
N ILE A 122 10.83 -38.18 44.62
CA ILE A 122 12.28 -38.04 44.78
C ILE A 122 12.63 -36.55 44.94
N LEU A 123 13.30 -36.20 46.04
CA LEU A 123 13.82 -34.87 46.32
C LEU A 123 15.34 -34.90 46.25
N PHE A 124 15.92 -34.09 45.36
CA PHE A 124 17.35 -33.77 45.38
C PHE A 124 17.56 -32.44 46.10
N GLY A 125 18.23 -32.47 47.26
CA GLY A 125 18.58 -31.27 48.03
C GLY A 125 19.72 -30.47 47.41
N GLU A 126 20.00 -29.30 47.96
CA GLU A 126 20.99 -28.32 47.45
C GLU A 126 22.40 -28.92 47.25
N ASN A 127 22.78 -29.83 48.15
CA ASN A 127 24.10 -30.47 48.16
C ASN A 127 24.13 -31.84 47.47
N ALA A 128 23.04 -32.25 46.82
CA ALA A 128 22.97 -33.52 46.11
C ALA A 128 23.96 -33.56 44.94
N ARG A 129 24.63 -34.71 44.74
CA ARG A 129 25.61 -34.90 43.66
C ARG A 129 25.52 -36.29 43.07
N LEU A 130 25.86 -36.40 41.79
CA LEU A 130 25.91 -37.68 41.07
C LEU A 130 27.34 -37.99 40.63
N GLU A 131 27.86 -39.15 41.04
CA GLU A 131 29.15 -39.70 40.61
C GLU A 131 28.94 -41.01 39.86
N ILE A 132 28.37 -40.90 38.66
CA ILE A 132 27.93 -42.03 37.83
C ILE A 132 28.58 -41.95 36.45
N GLY A 133 29.24 -43.03 36.00
CA GLY A 133 29.90 -43.07 34.69
C GLY A 133 28.96 -43.47 33.54
N GLY A 134 27.82 -44.09 33.83
CA GLY A 134 26.76 -44.43 32.87
C GLY A 134 25.58 -43.44 32.93
N SER A 135 24.41 -43.86 32.43
CA SER A 135 23.20 -43.03 32.49
C SER A 135 22.53 -43.09 33.86
N PHE A 136 21.91 -42.00 34.29
CA PHE A 136 21.10 -41.95 35.51
C PHE A 136 19.62 -41.79 35.16
N ILE A 137 18.80 -42.71 35.67
CA ILE A 137 17.35 -42.73 35.48
C ILE A 137 16.71 -42.62 36.87
N ALA A 138 16.10 -41.48 37.18
CA ALA A 138 15.29 -41.30 38.37
C ALA A 138 13.81 -41.31 37.97
N THR A 139 13.02 -42.19 38.56
CA THR A 139 11.64 -42.36 38.17
C THR A 139 10.70 -42.63 39.33
N THR A 140 9.48 -42.10 39.21
CA THR A 140 8.36 -42.42 40.12
C THR A 140 7.37 -43.41 39.48
N ALA A 141 7.82 -44.15 38.47
CA ALA A 141 7.09 -45.28 37.93
C ALA A 141 6.96 -46.39 38.98
N ASN A 142 5.92 -47.21 38.86
CA ASN A 142 5.66 -48.36 39.72
C ASN A 142 6.62 -49.54 39.46
N GLY A 143 7.34 -49.54 38.34
CA GLY A 143 8.30 -50.57 37.99
C GLY A 143 8.91 -50.42 36.60
N VAL A 144 9.82 -51.33 36.27
CA VAL A 144 10.51 -51.43 34.98
C VAL A 144 10.15 -52.74 34.29
N ARG A 145 9.81 -52.70 33.01
CA ARG A 145 9.48 -53.86 32.17
C ARG A 145 10.69 -54.35 31.38
N PHE A 146 10.83 -55.66 31.24
CA PHE A 146 11.85 -56.34 30.45
C PHE A 146 11.18 -57.18 29.36
N GLU A 147 10.80 -56.55 28.25
CA GLU A 147 10.06 -57.14 27.12
C GLU A 147 8.98 -58.13 27.58
N ASP A 148 9.15 -59.42 27.26
CA ASP A 148 8.26 -60.53 27.62
C ASP A 148 8.77 -61.33 28.83
N GLN A 149 9.91 -60.97 29.43
CA GLN A 149 10.50 -61.68 30.58
C GLN A 149 9.89 -61.28 31.94
N GLY A 150 9.12 -60.18 31.99
CA GLY A 150 8.42 -59.72 33.21
C GLY A 150 8.87 -58.34 33.69
N ASN A 151 8.54 -58.01 34.95
CA ASN A 151 8.68 -56.66 35.50
C ASN A 151 9.45 -56.65 36.84
N PHE A 152 10.23 -55.60 37.08
CA PHE A 152 10.80 -55.29 38.38
C PHE A 152 10.01 -54.14 39.02
N SER A 153 9.08 -54.48 39.94
CA SER A 153 8.11 -53.52 40.51
C SER A 153 8.47 -53.08 41.93
N ALA A 154 8.25 -51.80 42.23
CA ALA A 154 8.32 -51.18 43.55
C ALA A 154 7.03 -51.35 44.38
N THR A 155 5.88 -51.50 43.72
CA THR A 155 4.55 -51.57 44.39
C THR A 155 4.04 -52.99 44.59
N ASN A 156 4.40 -53.93 43.71
CA ASN A 156 4.20 -55.36 43.93
C ASN A 156 5.55 -56.09 43.84
N PRO A 157 6.40 -55.99 44.87
CA PRO A 157 7.79 -56.42 44.77
C PRO A 157 7.94 -57.94 44.84
N GLU A 158 8.43 -58.52 43.75
CA GLU A 158 8.85 -59.93 43.66
C GLU A 158 10.36 -60.03 43.40
N SER A 159 10.96 -61.19 43.70
CA SER A 159 12.37 -61.48 43.39
C SER A 159 12.55 -61.72 41.88
N PRO A 160 13.53 -61.08 41.21
CA PRO A 160 13.74 -61.26 39.77
C PRO A 160 14.31 -62.65 39.45
N THR A 161 13.59 -63.47 38.68
CA THR A 161 14.00 -64.85 38.35
C THR A 161 14.82 -64.95 37.07
N LEU A 162 14.40 -64.28 35.97
CA LEU A 162 14.98 -64.47 34.62
C LEU A 162 15.17 -63.17 33.80
N LEU A 163 15.13 -61.98 34.44
CA LEU A 163 15.23 -60.66 33.78
C LEU A 163 16.67 -60.34 33.28
N THR A 164 17.12 -61.05 32.24
CA THR A 164 18.50 -61.00 31.73
C THR A 164 18.70 -60.02 30.58
N ILE A 165 17.63 -59.55 29.94
CA ILE A 165 17.65 -58.56 28.85
C ILE A 165 17.61 -57.13 29.37
N ASN A 166 17.70 -56.13 28.48
CA ASN A 166 17.67 -54.73 28.89
C ASN A 166 16.27 -54.24 29.31
N PRO A 167 16.21 -53.21 30.18
CA PRO A 167 14.98 -52.46 30.45
C PRO A 167 14.34 -51.92 29.17
N SER A 168 13.05 -52.21 28.98
CA SER A 168 12.29 -51.86 27.77
C SER A 168 11.22 -50.79 28.00
N ALA A 169 10.72 -50.61 29.23
CA ALA A 169 9.75 -49.56 29.56
C ALA A 169 9.68 -49.26 31.07
N LEU A 170 9.24 -48.05 31.40
CA LEU A 170 8.83 -47.62 32.74
C LEU A 170 7.31 -47.74 32.85
N LEU A 171 6.80 -48.36 33.92
CA LEU A 171 5.40 -48.70 34.10
C LEU A 171 4.72 -47.79 35.13
N PHE A 172 3.71 -47.03 34.69
CA PHE A 172 2.87 -46.19 35.53
C PHE A 172 1.51 -46.86 35.73
N MET A 173 1.27 -47.38 36.93
CA MET A 173 0.09 -48.16 37.30
C MET A 173 -0.83 -47.43 38.30
N GLN A 174 -0.46 -46.23 38.73
CA GLN A 174 -1.24 -45.40 39.64
C GLN A 174 -1.66 -44.08 39.00
N LEU A 175 -2.77 -43.52 39.47
CA LEU A 175 -3.13 -42.13 39.21
C LEU A 175 -2.33 -41.24 40.17
N ASN A 176 -1.81 -40.12 39.67
CA ASN A 176 -0.95 -39.18 40.43
C ASN A 176 0.35 -39.83 40.94
N SER A 177 1.31 -40.01 40.04
CA SER A 177 2.68 -40.37 40.37
C SER A 177 3.33 -39.33 41.30
N GLY A 178 4.23 -39.75 42.20
CA GLY A 178 4.99 -38.83 43.04
C GLY A 178 5.78 -37.80 42.23
N GLU A 179 6.05 -36.64 42.83
CA GLU A 179 6.82 -35.59 42.18
C GLU A 179 8.34 -35.83 42.26
N ILE A 180 9.07 -35.23 41.32
CA ILE A 180 10.54 -35.14 41.36
C ILE A 180 10.92 -33.67 41.54
N VAL A 181 11.59 -33.35 42.65
CA VAL A 181 12.03 -31.99 42.97
C VAL A 181 13.55 -31.94 42.95
N ASN A 182 14.11 -31.02 42.17
CA ASN A 182 15.54 -30.78 42.06
C ASN A 182 15.92 -29.40 42.62
N ARG A 183 16.71 -29.39 43.69
CA ARG A 183 17.38 -28.21 44.26
C ARG A 183 18.90 -28.29 44.13
N ALA A 184 19.43 -29.35 43.49
CA ALA A 184 20.85 -29.65 43.49
C ALA A 184 21.70 -28.62 42.74
N GLY A 185 22.80 -28.19 43.35
CA GLY A 185 23.76 -27.27 42.75
C GLY A 185 23.43 -25.80 43.01
N GLY A 186 24.32 -25.10 43.72
CA GLY A 186 24.20 -23.69 44.08
C GLY A 186 25.03 -22.74 43.22
N SER A 187 24.43 -21.59 42.90
CA SER A 187 24.97 -20.38 42.24
C SER A 187 25.43 -20.51 40.77
N SER A 188 24.47 -20.20 39.89
CA SER A 188 24.60 -19.23 38.78
C SER A 188 25.77 -19.32 37.81
N SER A 189 26.29 -20.51 37.51
CA SER A 189 27.12 -20.71 36.33
C SER A 189 26.62 -21.91 35.53
N LEU A 190 26.62 -21.77 34.20
CA LEU A 190 26.52 -22.92 33.29
C LEU A 190 27.49 -23.99 33.83
N PRO A 191 27.03 -25.23 34.09
CA PRO A 191 27.92 -26.25 34.61
C PRO A 191 29.12 -26.37 33.67
N SER A 192 30.32 -26.18 34.23
CA SER A 192 31.55 -26.50 33.51
C SER A 192 31.47 -27.97 33.08
N ALA A 193 32.03 -28.30 31.92
CA ALA A 193 32.03 -29.67 31.38
C ALA A 193 32.56 -30.74 32.39
N SER A 194 33.27 -30.31 33.44
CA SER A 194 33.79 -31.14 34.52
C SER A 194 32.75 -31.63 35.54
N SER A 195 31.54 -31.07 35.57
CA SER A 195 30.52 -31.32 36.60
C SER A 195 29.30 -32.09 36.07
N ALA A 196 29.30 -32.44 34.78
CA ALA A 196 28.18 -33.07 34.10
C ALA A 196 28.32 -34.60 34.04
N LEU A 197 27.20 -35.31 34.00
CA LEU A 197 27.18 -36.77 33.84
C LEU A 197 27.78 -37.17 32.48
N SER A 198 28.65 -38.19 32.47
CA SER A 198 29.19 -38.72 31.22
C SER A 198 28.19 -39.60 30.45
N GLY A 199 27.12 -40.08 31.08
CA GLY A 199 25.99 -40.75 30.43
C GLY A 199 24.74 -39.87 30.33
N GLY A 200 23.61 -40.46 29.94
CA GLY A 200 22.34 -39.74 29.83
C GLY A 200 21.68 -39.45 31.18
N LEU A 201 20.86 -38.40 31.24
CA LEU A 201 20.05 -38.04 32.40
C LEU A 201 18.57 -38.19 32.05
N PHE A 202 17.83 -38.98 32.84
CA PHE A 202 16.40 -39.22 32.63
C PHE A 202 15.64 -39.00 33.93
N LEU A 203 14.76 -37.99 33.97
CA LEU A 203 13.81 -37.78 35.07
C LEU A 203 12.40 -38.07 34.55
N VAL A 204 11.77 -39.13 35.06
CA VAL A 204 10.49 -39.62 34.54
C VAL A 204 9.53 -39.90 35.70
N GLY A 205 8.60 -39.02 35.98
CA GLY A 205 7.75 -39.14 37.18
C GLY A 205 6.42 -38.44 37.05
N GLY A 206 5.81 -38.04 38.17
CA GLY A 206 4.66 -37.13 38.20
C GLY A 206 5.04 -35.73 37.73
N ASP A 207 4.78 -34.72 38.55
CA ASP A 207 5.29 -33.37 38.27
C ASP A 207 6.81 -33.31 38.50
N ILE A 208 7.51 -32.51 37.69
CA ILE A 208 8.96 -32.31 37.82
C ILE A 208 9.24 -30.83 38.08
N LYS A 209 9.93 -30.52 39.17
CA LYS A 209 10.22 -29.15 39.61
C LYS A 209 11.71 -28.95 39.78
N PHE A 210 12.24 -27.87 39.21
CA PHE A 210 13.56 -27.36 39.53
C PHE A 210 13.37 -26.06 40.31
N GLU A 211 13.85 -26.06 41.55
CA GLU A 211 13.75 -24.95 42.51
C GLU A 211 15.17 -24.48 42.84
N GLY A 212 15.75 -23.66 41.96
CA GLY A 212 17.17 -23.27 41.97
C GLY A 212 18.15 -24.38 41.60
N GLY A 213 17.66 -25.60 41.35
CA GLY A 213 18.49 -26.74 40.99
C GLY A 213 19.05 -26.68 39.56
N THR A 214 20.17 -27.34 39.36
CA THR A 214 20.87 -27.51 38.09
C THR A 214 21.02 -28.99 37.76
N ALA A 215 20.98 -29.32 36.47
CA ALA A 215 21.29 -30.66 35.98
C ALA A 215 21.91 -30.59 34.58
N GLY A 216 22.78 -31.55 34.25
CA GLY A 216 23.28 -31.66 32.89
C GLY A 216 24.18 -32.83 32.57
N THR A 217 24.47 -32.97 31.28
CA THR A 217 25.19 -34.11 30.68
C THR A 217 26.35 -33.65 29.79
N LEU A 218 27.33 -34.54 29.58
CA LEU A 218 28.48 -34.38 28.69
C LEU A 218 28.45 -35.46 27.60
N GLY A 219 28.25 -35.04 26.35
CA GLY A 219 28.23 -35.92 25.17
C GLY A 219 27.02 -36.83 25.04
N ASN A 220 26.00 -36.66 25.89
CA ASN A 220 24.81 -37.50 25.98
C ASN A 220 23.54 -36.69 26.22
N ARG A 221 22.38 -37.34 26.13
CA ARG A 221 21.06 -36.70 26.21
C ARG A 221 20.57 -36.45 27.63
N ALA A 222 19.80 -35.38 27.80
CA ALA A 222 18.98 -35.14 28.99
C ALA A 222 17.49 -35.17 28.61
N GLU A 223 16.71 -36.05 29.22
CA GLU A 223 15.28 -36.18 28.93
C GLU A 223 14.41 -36.11 30.18
N LEU A 224 13.38 -35.26 30.14
CA LEU A 224 12.40 -35.10 31.20
C LEU A 224 11.02 -35.55 30.69
N ALA A 225 10.31 -36.36 31.47
CA ALA A 225 8.93 -36.74 31.15
C ALA A 225 8.05 -36.72 32.40
N ALA A 226 7.13 -35.76 32.46
CA ALA A 226 6.11 -35.69 33.50
C ALA A 226 4.86 -36.47 33.06
N ILE A 227 4.45 -37.47 33.85
CA ILE A 227 3.43 -38.47 33.57
C ILE A 227 2.41 -38.50 34.73
N SER A 228 1.17 -38.09 34.43
CA SER A 228 0.09 -38.01 35.41
C SER A 228 -0.92 -39.16 35.30
N GLY A 229 -0.95 -39.86 34.16
CA GLY A 229 -1.85 -40.97 33.89
C GLY A 229 -1.23 -42.36 33.99
N VAL A 230 -2.10 -43.37 33.95
CA VAL A 230 -1.73 -44.79 33.85
C VAL A 230 -1.27 -45.10 32.43
N GLY A 231 -0.14 -45.80 32.30
CA GLY A 231 0.43 -46.19 31.02
C GLY A 231 1.90 -46.62 31.13
N GLN A 232 2.61 -46.58 30.00
CA GLN A 232 4.03 -46.93 29.96
C GLN A 232 4.83 -45.94 29.13
N VAL A 233 6.06 -45.67 29.55
CA VAL A 233 7.06 -44.92 28.79
C VAL A 233 8.10 -45.91 28.29
N GLY A 234 8.25 -46.05 26.98
CA GLY A 234 9.21 -46.97 26.38
C GLY A 234 10.66 -46.51 26.54
N LEU A 235 11.59 -47.46 26.52
CA LEU A 235 13.03 -47.27 26.51
C LEU A 235 13.59 -47.98 25.28
N THR A 236 14.30 -47.28 24.40
CA THR A 236 14.90 -47.91 23.21
C THR A 236 16.22 -48.61 23.54
N ASP A 237 16.45 -49.76 22.91
CA ASP A 237 17.47 -50.75 23.28
C ASP A 237 18.91 -50.43 22.77
N GLY A 238 19.33 -49.17 22.87
CA GLY A 238 20.69 -48.75 22.44
C GLY A 238 21.82 -49.14 23.40
N GLY A 239 21.56 -49.93 24.45
CA GLY A 239 22.50 -50.22 25.53
C GLY A 239 22.91 -48.96 26.31
N ARG A 240 23.91 -48.21 25.81
CA ARG A 240 24.40 -46.95 26.41
C ARG A 240 23.77 -45.69 25.81
N ASP A 241 23.08 -45.77 24.67
CA ASP A 241 22.31 -44.66 24.04
C ASP A 241 20.80 -44.86 24.29
N LEU A 242 20.40 -44.83 25.56
CA LEU A 242 18.99 -44.88 25.99
C LEU A 242 18.23 -43.67 25.45
N LYS A 243 16.94 -43.83 25.12
CA LYS A 243 16.01 -42.76 24.74
C LYS A 243 14.59 -43.08 25.23
N LEU A 244 13.84 -42.07 25.66
CA LEU A 244 12.42 -42.22 26.03
C LEU A 244 11.53 -42.26 24.79
N VAL A 245 10.52 -43.13 24.85
CA VAL A 245 9.41 -43.17 23.90
C VAL A 245 8.12 -42.92 24.68
N VAL A 246 7.66 -41.69 24.67
CA VAL A 246 6.43 -41.26 25.36
C VAL A 246 5.26 -41.28 24.37
N PRO A 247 4.23 -42.14 24.57
CA PRO A 247 3.04 -42.15 23.72
C PRO A 247 2.30 -40.80 23.69
N GLY A 248 1.65 -40.47 22.58
CA GLY A 248 0.92 -39.20 22.41
C GLY A 248 -0.39 -39.11 23.20
N ASP A 249 -1.00 -40.25 23.49
CA ASP A 249 -2.24 -40.43 24.26
C ASP A 249 -2.00 -40.57 25.77
N LEU A 250 -0.75 -40.71 26.21
CA LEU A 250 -0.40 -40.77 27.63
C LEU A 250 -0.60 -39.40 28.29
N SER A 251 -1.38 -39.37 29.39
CA SER A 251 -1.62 -38.13 30.15
C SER A 251 -0.34 -37.66 30.85
N ARG A 252 0.00 -36.39 30.62
CA ARG A 252 1.25 -35.76 31.09
C ARG A 252 1.01 -34.91 32.34
N GLY A 253 2.04 -34.82 33.19
CA GLY A 253 2.12 -33.91 34.33
C GLY A 253 2.79 -32.58 33.96
N ASP A 254 3.02 -31.72 34.93
CA ASP A 254 3.60 -30.39 34.72
C ASP A 254 5.10 -30.37 35.03
N ILE A 255 5.84 -29.52 34.30
CA ILE A 255 7.26 -29.27 34.53
C ILE A 255 7.48 -27.79 34.81
N THR A 256 8.16 -27.46 35.91
CA THR A 256 8.47 -26.08 36.30
C THR A 256 9.97 -25.91 36.56
N LEU A 257 10.58 -24.88 35.96
CA LEU A 257 11.94 -24.43 36.25
C LEU A 257 11.87 -22.99 36.76
N GLN A 258 12.33 -22.75 37.99
CA GLN A 258 12.31 -21.43 38.61
C GLN A 258 13.57 -21.16 39.42
N ASP A 259 13.75 -19.90 39.82
CA ASP A 259 14.80 -19.44 40.74
C ASP A 259 16.23 -19.71 40.24
N GLN A 260 16.52 -19.34 38.99
CA GLN A 260 17.82 -19.55 38.32
C GLN A 260 18.16 -21.03 38.08
N SER A 261 17.14 -21.90 37.94
CA SER A 261 17.33 -23.30 37.61
C SER A 261 17.95 -23.51 36.24
N ALA A 262 18.69 -24.62 36.05
CA ALA A 262 19.30 -24.93 34.77
C ALA A 262 19.18 -26.41 34.36
N LEU A 263 18.79 -26.67 33.12
CA LEU A 263 18.92 -27.98 32.45
C LEU A 263 19.82 -27.83 31.23
N THR A 264 20.97 -28.51 31.22
CA THR A 264 21.99 -28.29 30.18
C THR A 264 22.58 -29.57 29.61
N ALA A 265 23.00 -29.54 28.34
CA ALA A 265 23.70 -30.65 27.72
C ALA A 265 24.87 -30.16 26.84
N VAL A 266 26.07 -30.67 27.09
CA VAL A 266 27.26 -30.33 26.31
C VAL A 266 27.40 -31.36 25.20
N ARG A 267 27.33 -30.97 23.91
CA ARG A 267 27.35 -31.89 22.76
C ARG A 267 26.26 -32.99 22.77
N GLY A 268 25.15 -32.77 23.46
CA GLY A 268 24.06 -33.75 23.58
C GLY A 268 22.69 -33.07 23.56
N ASP A 269 21.65 -33.85 23.28
CA ASP A 269 20.29 -33.33 23.07
C ASP A 269 19.51 -33.17 24.38
N ILE A 270 18.53 -32.27 24.37
CA ILE A 270 17.55 -32.12 25.46
C ILE A 270 16.14 -32.42 24.91
N THR A 271 15.41 -33.32 25.56
CA THR A 271 13.99 -33.58 25.22
C THR A 271 13.09 -33.44 26.44
N ILE A 272 11.99 -32.71 26.32
CA ILE A 272 11.02 -32.54 27.41
C ILE A 272 9.62 -32.98 26.97
N TYR A 273 8.94 -33.76 27.81
CA TYR A 273 7.54 -34.14 27.66
C TYR A 273 6.75 -33.64 28.87
N ALA A 274 5.81 -32.71 28.65
CA ALA A 274 4.99 -32.14 29.70
C ALA A 274 3.56 -31.86 29.22
N ARG A 275 2.64 -31.66 30.15
CA ARG A 275 1.33 -31.03 29.91
C ARG A 275 1.49 -29.53 29.88
N ASN A 276 2.00 -28.95 30.97
CA ASN A 276 2.45 -27.56 31.03
C ASN A 276 3.94 -27.49 31.31
N LEU A 277 4.63 -26.54 30.67
CA LEU A 277 6.02 -26.21 30.93
C LEU A 277 6.12 -24.73 31.32
N ASN A 278 6.54 -24.44 32.54
CA ASN A 278 6.73 -23.07 33.04
C ASN A 278 8.21 -22.84 33.37
N ILE A 279 8.82 -21.85 32.74
CA ILE A 279 10.22 -21.47 32.94
C ILE A 279 10.27 -20.00 33.34
N ALA A 280 10.74 -19.73 34.56
CA ALA A 280 10.63 -18.43 35.22
C ALA A 280 11.92 -18.06 35.99
N ASN A 281 12.00 -16.82 36.47
CA ASN A 281 13.09 -16.31 37.31
C ASN A 281 14.50 -16.62 36.76
N GLN A 282 14.82 -16.17 35.54
CA GLN A 282 16.13 -16.33 34.90
C GLN A 282 16.61 -17.80 34.75
N SER A 283 15.68 -18.75 34.66
CA SER A 283 16.01 -20.16 34.46
C SER A 283 16.44 -20.45 33.02
N VAL A 284 17.25 -21.49 32.83
CA VAL A 284 17.89 -21.81 31.55
C VAL A 284 17.63 -23.27 31.13
N ILE A 285 17.27 -23.46 29.87
CA ILE A 285 17.43 -24.75 29.16
C ILE A 285 18.42 -24.52 28.03
N GLY A 286 19.52 -25.27 27.97
CA GLY A 286 20.44 -25.03 26.87
C GLY A 286 21.45 -26.10 26.54
N THR A 287 21.80 -26.15 25.25
CA THR A 287 22.88 -27.00 24.74
C THR A 287 24.09 -26.13 24.40
N ILE A 288 25.28 -26.69 24.59
CA ILE A 288 26.52 -25.96 24.31
C ILE A 288 27.57 -26.82 23.60
N LEU A 289 28.22 -26.22 22.60
CA LEU A 289 29.40 -26.75 21.93
C LEU A 289 30.58 -25.79 22.17
N ASN A 290 31.42 -26.12 23.16
CA ASN A 290 32.66 -25.42 23.47
C ASN A 290 33.82 -26.41 23.35
N THR A 291 34.31 -26.66 22.15
CA THR A 291 35.45 -27.57 21.94
C THR A 291 36.49 -26.92 21.06
N ASN A 292 37.76 -27.01 21.44
CA ASN A 292 38.92 -26.73 20.57
C ASN A 292 39.14 -27.85 19.53
N ASP A 293 38.19 -28.77 19.41
CA ASP A 293 38.23 -29.90 18.49
C ASP A 293 38.00 -29.36 17.07
N SER A 294 39.03 -29.47 16.23
CA SER A 294 39.10 -28.84 14.92
C SER A 294 38.27 -29.56 13.84
N SER A 295 37.45 -30.56 14.22
CA SER A 295 36.64 -31.32 13.27
C SER A 295 35.40 -30.53 12.82
N GLN A 296 35.27 -30.28 11.51
CA GLN A 296 34.08 -29.67 10.89
C GLN A 296 32.77 -30.46 11.06
N SER A 297 32.81 -31.68 11.62
CA SER A 297 31.64 -32.55 11.82
C SER A 297 30.94 -32.41 13.18
N SER A 298 31.42 -31.55 14.08
CA SER A 298 30.78 -31.37 15.39
C SER A 298 29.47 -30.58 15.25
N ARG A 299 28.43 -30.93 16.03
CA ARG A 299 27.15 -30.20 16.08
C ARG A 299 26.79 -29.91 17.54
N ALA A 300 26.23 -28.74 17.82
CA ALA A 300 25.55 -28.54 19.11
C ALA A 300 24.31 -29.44 19.18
N GLY A 301 23.92 -29.86 20.39
CA GLY A 301 22.76 -30.73 20.58
C GLY A 301 21.44 -30.03 20.31
N ASP A 302 20.44 -30.79 19.88
CA ASP A 302 19.10 -30.28 19.62
C ASP A 302 18.30 -30.14 20.92
N ILE A 303 17.35 -29.19 20.96
CA ILE A 303 16.40 -29.01 22.06
C ILE A 303 15.00 -29.27 21.52
N THR A 304 14.30 -30.26 22.07
CA THR A 304 12.92 -30.60 21.69
C THR A 304 11.97 -30.49 22.88
N LEU A 305 11.00 -29.58 22.81
CA LEU A 305 9.98 -29.40 23.84
C LEU A 305 8.63 -29.89 23.32
N ASN A 306 8.09 -30.95 23.92
CA ASN A 306 6.79 -31.53 23.59
C ASN A 306 5.80 -31.27 24.73
N VAL A 307 5.06 -30.17 24.62
CA VAL A 307 4.11 -29.69 25.62
C VAL A 307 2.69 -29.92 25.07
N SER A 308 1.81 -30.62 25.79
CA SER A 308 0.47 -30.92 25.24
C SER A 308 -0.52 -29.76 25.37
N ASP A 309 -0.31 -28.87 26.36
CA ASP A 309 -1.20 -27.75 26.67
C ASP A 309 -0.47 -26.40 26.59
N LYS A 310 0.13 -25.91 27.69
CA LYS A 310 0.68 -24.55 27.75
C LYS A 310 2.18 -24.50 28.04
N PHE A 311 2.93 -23.77 27.21
CA PHE A 311 4.32 -23.42 27.45
C PHE A 311 4.46 -21.93 27.80
N VAL A 312 5.09 -21.63 28.94
CA VAL A 312 5.35 -20.28 29.45
C VAL A 312 6.84 -20.07 29.68
N LEU A 313 7.38 -19.01 29.09
CA LEU A 313 8.76 -18.55 29.28
C LEU A 313 8.75 -17.09 29.72
N GLN A 314 9.21 -16.81 30.94
CA GLN A 314 9.09 -15.48 31.54
C GLN A 314 10.27 -15.10 32.46
N GLN A 315 10.32 -13.82 32.80
CA GLN A 315 11.21 -13.22 33.81
C GLN A 315 12.70 -13.45 33.51
N GLY A 316 13.13 -13.13 32.29
CA GLY A 316 14.53 -13.22 31.85
C GLY A 316 15.02 -14.65 31.59
N SER A 317 14.10 -15.62 31.51
CA SER A 317 14.45 -17.02 31.27
C SER A 317 14.86 -17.27 29.82
N THR A 318 15.70 -18.27 29.59
CA THR A 318 16.32 -18.50 28.27
C THR A 318 16.27 -19.96 27.85
N ILE A 319 15.92 -20.19 26.58
CA ILE A 319 16.19 -21.45 25.88
C ILE A 319 17.27 -21.17 24.85
N SER A 320 18.40 -21.89 24.89
CA SER A 320 19.53 -21.59 24.00
C SER A 320 20.28 -22.81 23.48
N SER A 321 20.55 -22.84 22.17
CA SER A 321 21.52 -23.74 21.54
C SER A 321 22.73 -22.91 21.13
N ILE A 322 23.90 -23.16 21.73
CA ILE A 322 25.07 -22.28 21.60
C ILE A 322 26.27 -23.04 21.02
N VAL A 323 26.86 -22.50 19.95
CA VAL A 323 28.23 -22.82 19.49
C VAL A 323 29.16 -21.71 19.93
N GLY A 324 30.13 -22.00 20.80
CA GLY A 324 31.07 -21.01 21.33
C GLY A 324 32.13 -20.56 20.34
N ASP A 325 32.87 -19.50 20.69
CA ASP A 325 33.85 -18.80 19.82
C ASP A 325 34.95 -19.70 19.24
N SER A 326 35.30 -20.80 19.92
CA SER A 326 36.30 -21.77 19.49
C SER A 326 35.73 -23.02 18.81
N GLY A 327 34.40 -23.14 18.71
CA GLY A 327 33.74 -24.31 18.13
C GLY A 327 33.83 -24.32 16.60
N VAL A 328 34.15 -25.47 16.00
CA VAL A 328 34.02 -25.74 14.56
C VAL A 328 32.87 -26.74 14.40
N GLY A 329 31.76 -26.33 13.81
CA GLY A 329 30.52 -27.12 13.74
C GLY A 329 29.22 -26.33 13.53
N SER A 330 28.14 -27.04 13.20
CA SER A 330 26.81 -26.44 13.04
C SER A 330 26.05 -26.30 14.38
N GLY A 331 25.19 -25.28 14.49
CA GLY A 331 24.29 -25.12 15.64
C GLY A 331 23.21 -26.21 15.69
N GLY A 332 22.77 -26.56 16.91
CA GLY A 332 21.67 -27.48 17.14
C GLY A 332 20.32 -26.80 16.96
N ASN A 333 19.31 -27.53 16.51
CA ASN A 333 17.97 -27.01 16.27
C ASN A 333 17.17 -26.91 17.57
N ILE A 334 16.23 -25.97 17.61
CA ILE A 334 15.25 -25.84 18.70
C ILE A 334 13.86 -26.10 18.14
N THR A 335 13.18 -27.13 18.63
CA THR A 335 11.81 -27.49 18.22
C THR A 335 10.86 -27.42 19.41
N ILE A 336 9.77 -26.67 19.28
CA ILE A 336 8.77 -26.48 20.33
C ILE A 336 7.39 -26.82 19.80
N ASN A 337 6.78 -27.84 20.39
CA ASN A 337 5.41 -28.26 20.12
C ASN A 337 4.56 -27.95 21.36
N ALA A 338 3.50 -27.15 21.20
CA ALA A 338 2.62 -26.74 22.31
C ALA A 338 1.17 -26.53 21.87
N GLY A 339 0.22 -26.48 22.81
CA GLY A 339 -1.10 -25.89 22.55
C GLY A 339 -1.00 -24.38 22.44
N THR A 340 -0.56 -23.73 23.51
CA THR A 340 -0.32 -22.28 23.61
C THR A 340 1.10 -21.99 24.06
N ILE A 341 1.72 -20.96 23.50
CA ILE A 341 3.06 -20.47 23.86
C ILE A 341 2.98 -19.01 24.29
N GLU A 342 3.50 -18.71 25.48
CA GLU A 342 3.62 -17.36 26.02
C GLU A 342 5.07 -17.07 26.38
N ILE A 343 5.65 -16.07 25.71
CA ILE A 343 7.02 -15.60 25.97
C ILE A 343 6.91 -14.15 26.38
N SER A 344 7.40 -13.82 27.57
CA SER A 344 7.27 -12.47 28.11
C SER A 344 8.45 -12.07 28.97
N ARG A 345 8.49 -10.80 29.37
CA ARG A 345 9.38 -10.28 30.41
C ARG A 345 10.87 -10.59 30.18
N ALA A 346 11.42 -10.06 29.08
CA ALA A 346 12.84 -10.18 28.73
C ALA A 346 13.33 -11.61 28.46
N SER A 347 12.42 -12.54 28.15
CA SER A 347 12.79 -13.94 27.94
C SER A 347 13.13 -14.22 26.48
N SER A 348 14.00 -15.22 26.26
CA SER A 348 14.55 -15.47 24.92
C SER A 348 14.62 -16.95 24.53
N ILE A 349 14.39 -17.22 23.25
CA ILE A 349 14.64 -18.49 22.57
C ILE A 349 15.66 -18.22 21.48
N VAL A 350 16.87 -18.75 21.62
CA VAL A 350 18.00 -18.34 20.79
C VAL A 350 18.81 -19.52 20.28
N SER A 351 19.00 -19.60 18.97
CA SER A 351 20.05 -20.42 18.36
C SER A 351 21.23 -19.49 18.04
N LEU A 352 22.33 -19.66 18.76
CA LEU A 352 23.49 -18.77 18.71
C LEU A 352 24.71 -19.52 18.19
N HIS A 353 25.33 -18.99 17.15
CA HIS A 353 26.58 -19.49 16.61
C HIS A 353 27.66 -18.41 16.66
N ARG A 354 28.79 -18.72 17.31
CA ARG A 354 29.96 -17.85 17.39
C ARG A 354 31.26 -18.41 16.79
N GLY A 355 31.22 -19.66 16.32
CA GLY A 355 32.36 -20.45 15.85
C GLY A 355 32.51 -20.49 14.32
N GLN A 356 32.93 -21.60 13.70
CA GLN A 356 32.84 -21.82 12.24
C GLN A 356 31.73 -22.85 11.93
N GLY A 357 30.85 -22.61 10.96
CA GLY A 357 29.72 -23.49 10.58
C GLY A 357 28.36 -22.78 10.53
N ASP A 358 27.31 -23.46 10.08
CA ASP A 358 25.96 -22.88 9.96
C ASP A 358 25.20 -22.89 11.31
N GLY A 359 24.38 -21.87 11.57
CA GLY A 359 23.52 -21.80 12.75
C GLY A 359 22.35 -22.78 12.70
N GLY A 360 21.90 -23.25 13.88
CA GLY A 360 20.71 -24.10 14.00
C GLY A 360 19.42 -23.34 13.74
N SER A 361 18.38 -24.03 13.28
CA SER A 361 17.06 -23.45 13.01
C SER A 361 16.12 -23.55 14.22
N ILE A 362 15.12 -22.67 14.26
CA ILE A 362 14.06 -22.69 15.27
C ILE A 362 12.74 -23.08 14.61
N GLU A 363 12.09 -24.12 15.12
CA GLU A 363 10.77 -24.56 14.69
C GLU A 363 9.77 -24.48 15.86
N ILE A 364 8.67 -23.76 15.65
CA ILE A 364 7.62 -23.55 16.65
C ILE A 364 6.28 -23.98 16.06
N ASN A 365 5.66 -24.98 16.69
CA ASN A 365 4.36 -25.49 16.31
C ASN A 365 3.40 -25.35 17.50
N ALA A 366 2.51 -24.35 17.42
CA ALA A 366 1.48 -24.11 18.43
C ALA A 366 0.08 -24.42 17.87
N ARG A 367 -0.74 -25.19 18.59
CA ARG A 367 -2.10 -25.49 18.11
C ARG A 367 -3.03 -24.27 18.15
N ASP A 368 -2.88 -23.38 19.13
CA ASP A 368 -3.85 -22.31 19.39
C ASP A 368 -3.26 -20.92 19.20
N ARG A 369 -2.18 -20.60 19.92
CA ARG A 369 -1.65 -19.24 19.96
C ARG A 369 -0.18 -19.20 20.32
N VAL A 370 0.55 -18.26 19.73
CA VAL A 370 1.85 -17.77 20.20
C VAL A 370 1.73 -16.30 20.57
N SER A 371 2.20 -15.94 21.77
CA SER A 371 2.24 -14.55 22.25
C SER A 371 3.67 -14.21 22.70
N LEU A 372 4.23 -13.15 22.11
CA LEU A 372 5.57 -12.63 22.40
C LEU A 372 5.43 -11.18 22.89
N ASP A 373 5.75 -10.91 24.16
CA ASP A 373 5.50 -9.60 24.80
C ASP A 373 6.74 -9.04 25.52
N GLY A 374 7.27 -7.92 25.02
CA GLY A 374 8.58 -7.35 25.38
C GLY A 374 8.71 -6.66 26.74
N LEU A 375 7.64 -6.50 27.55
CA LEU A 375 7.58 -5.73 28.81
C LEU A 375 7.82 -4.21 28.70
N GLN A 376 7.07 -3.44 29.49
CA GLN A 376 7.09 -1.96 29.47
C GLN A 376 7.89 -1.28 30.60
N THR A 377 8.32 -1.97 31.68
CA THR A 377 8.50 -1.27 32.98
C THR A 377 9.90 -1.30 33.62
N SER A 378 10.94 -1.93 33.07
CA SER A 378 12.27 -2.02 33.72
C SER A 378 13.47 -1.60 32.84
N PRO A 379 14.55 -1.00 33.40
CA PRO A 379 15.67 -0.40 32.65
C PRO A 379 16.70 -1.37 32.05
N SER A 380 16.66 -2.66 32.39
CA SER A 380 17.61 -3.66 31.89
C SER A 380 17.00 -4.48 30.75
N ASP A 381 17.37 -4.16 29.52
CA ASP A 381 17.39 -5.01 28.32
C ASP A 381 16.20 -5.95 28.09
N SER A 382 14.96 -5.43 28.19
CA SER A 382 13.76 -6.25 28.10
C SER A 382 13.22 -6.30 26.66
N VAL A 383 13.65 -7.31 25.89
CA VAL A 383 13.04 -7.73 24.62
C VAL A 383 12.64 -9.18 24.78
N ALA A 384 11.42 -9.53 24.42
CA ALA A 384 11.04 -10.94 24.28
C ALA A 384 11.49 -11.39 22.89
N LEU A 385 12.38 -12.38 22.81
CA LEU A 385 13.16 -12.65 21.60
C LEU A 385 13.03 -14.11 21.14
N ILE A 386 12.75 -14.30 19.86
CA ILE A 386 13.00 -15.57 19.16
C ILE A 386 14.03 -15.27 18.08
N ALA A 387 15.23 -15.83 18.17
CA ALA A 387 16.29 -15.45 17.24
C ALA A 387 17.27 -16.54 16.85
N THR A 388 17.75 -16.45 15.61
CA THR A 388 18.95 -17.12 15.14
C THR A 388 20.05 -16.08 14.94
N LEU A 389 21.21 -16.27 15.57
CA LEU A 389 22.28 -15.27 15.64
C LEU A 389 23.62 -15.87 15.20
N GLY A 390 24.23 -15.34 14.15
CA GLY A 390 25.59 -15.65 13.70
C GLY A 390 26.60 -14.58 14.14
N LEU A 391 26.98 -14.58 15.43
CA LEU A 391 27.87 -13.56 16.02
C LEU A 391 29.33 -13.99 15.93
N ALA A 392 30.13 -13.39 15.06
CA ALA A 392 31.58 -13.63 14.92
C ALA A 392 32.03 -14.91 14.15
N GLY A 393 31.10 -15.75 13.69
CA GLY A 393 31.39 -16.95 12.92
C GLY A 393 31.44 -16.82 11.40
N GLN A 394 31.96 -17.85 10.71
CA GLN A 394 31.83 -18.04 9.25
C GLN A 394 30.77 -19.12 8.99
N GLY A 395 29.65 -18.77 8.35
CA GLY A 395 28.52 -19.68 8.06
C GLY A 395 27.16 -18.97 8.09
N ALA A 396 26.14 -19.56 7.46
CA ALA A 396 24.80 -18.96 7.39
C ALA A 396 24.05 -19.14 8.72
N SER A 397 23.24 -18.16 9.14
CA SER A 397 22.36 -18.36 10.32
C SER A 397 21.15 -19.22 9.95
N GLY A 398 20.66 -20.04 10.89
CA GLY A 398 19.48 -20.88 10.67
C GLY A 398 18.19 -20.09 10.48
N GLY A 399 17.16 -20.73 9.90
CA GLY A 399 15.84 -20.12 9.69
C GLY A 399 14.93 -20.22 10.90
N ILE A 400 13.79 -19.52 10.85
CA ILE A 400 12.73 -19.59 11.86
C ILE A 400 11.41 -19.95 11.18
N ASN A 401 10.82 -21.08 11.56
CA ASN A 401 9.51 -21.51 11.10
C ASN A 401 8.52 -21.51 12.28
N LEU A 402 7.43 -20.77 12.17
CA LEU A 402 6.38 -20.70 13.20
C LEU A 402 5.02 -21.00 12.58
N THR A 403 4.38 -22.07 13.06
CA THR A 403 3.01 -22.44 12.69
C THR A 403 2.10 -22.31 13.90
N THR A 404 0.99 -21.56 13.78
CA THR A 404 0.06 -21.35 14.90
C THR A 404 -1.40 -21.12 14.50
N GLY A 405 -2.31 -21.15 15.46
CA GLY A 405 -3.68 -20.64 15.28
C GLY A 405 -3.69 -19.11 15.17
N SER A 406 -3.04 -18.40 16.09
CA SER A 406 -2.90 -16.94 16.08
C SER A 406 -1.53 -16.50 16.63
N LEU A 407 -0.99 -15.38 16.13
CA LEU A 407 0.30 -14.84 16.58
C LEU A 407 0.15 -13.40 17.06
N SER A 408 0.72 -13.07 18.21
CA SER A 408 0.84 -11.69 18.68
C SER A 408 2.28 -11.38 19.08
N ILE A 409 2.84 -10.31 18.50
CA ILE A 409 4.16 -9.77 18.77
C ILE A 409 3.96 -8.34 19.29
N LEU A 410 4.15 -8.15 20.59
CA LEU A 410 3.69 -6.98 21.31
C LEU A 410 4.81 -6.30 22.11
N ASN A 411 4.71 -4.98 22.28
CA ASN A 411 5.51 -4.17 23.21
C ASN A 411 7.03 -4.40 23.16
N GLY A 412 7.59 -4.54 21.96
CA GLY A 412 9.02 -4.82 21.73
C GLY A 412 9.35 -6.31 21.64
N GLY A 413 8.36 -7.19 21.46
CA GLY A 413 8.58 -8.57 21.07
C GLY A 413 9.22 -8.65 19.67
N ILE A 414 10.21 -9.52 19.47
CA ILE A 414 10.95 -9.63 18.22
C ILE A 414 11.15 -11.07 17.80
N ILE A 415 10.87 -11.36 16.53
CA ILE A 415 11.34 -12.57 15.84
C ILE A 415 12.42 -12.12 14.85
N SER A 416 13.64 -12.65 14.96
CA SER A 416 14.73 -12.18 14.11
C SER A 416 15.76 -13.21 13.69
N SER A 417 16.28 -13.08 12.47
CA SER A 417 17.47 -13.80 12.02
C SER A 417 18.58 -12.83 11.65
N ILE A 418 19.76 -12.98 12.26
CA ILE A 418 20.86 -12.00 12.18
C ILE A 418 22.18 -12.69 11.87
N SER A 419 22.95 -12.11 10.94
CA SER A 419 24.34 -12.48 10.64
C SER A 419 25.27 -11.28 10.77
N ASP A 420 26.37 -11.40 11.54
CA ASP A 420 27.28 -10.29 11.88
C ASP A 420 28.62 -10.29 11.13
N ARG A 421 29.01 -11.42 10.52
CA ARG A 421 30.27 -11.56 9.77
C ARG A 421 30.02 -12.12 8.38
N VAL A 422 30.51 -13.32 8.06
CA VAL A 422 30.44 -13.87 6.70
C VAL A 422 29.40 -15.00 6.68
N GLY A 423 28.33 -14.81 5.92
CA GLY A 423 27.23 -15.76 5.79
C GLY A 423 25.87 -15.10 5.67
N ASP A 424 24.96 -15.78 4.99
CA ASP A 424 23.58 -15.32 4.78
C ASP A 424 22.78 -15.36 6.09
N SER A 425 21.82 -14.44 6.28
CA SER A 425 20.86 -14.59 7.37
C SER A 425 19.74 -15.57 6.99
N GLY A 426 19.15 -16.22 7.98
CA GLY A 426 18.12 -17.22 7.78
C GLY A 426 16.77 -16.59 7.42
N SER A 427 15.96 -17.34 6.67
CA SER A 427 14.61 -16.90 6.32
C SER A 427 13.64 -17.13 7.48
N ILE A 428 12.58 -16.31 7.55
CA ILE A 428 11.52 -16.42 8.56
C ILE A 428 10.19 -16.74 7.87
N ALA A 429 9.54 -17.83 8.25
CA ALA A 429 8.20 -18.18 7.79
C ALA A 429 7.21 -18.20 8.96
N LEU A 430 6.16 -17.37 8.86
CA LEU A 430 5.08 -17.26 9.84
C LEU A 430 3.76 -17.71 9.22
N ASN A 431 3.21 -18.81 9.71
CA ASN A 431 1.97 -19.40 9.22
C ASN A 431 0.92 -19.44 10.33
N ALA A 432 -0.01 -18.48 10.33
CA ALA A 432 -1.14 -18.46 11.24
C ALA A 432 -2.43 -18.86 10.53
N ARG A 433 -3.29 -19.66 11.18
CA ARG A 433 -4.63 -19.97 10.65
C ARG A 433 -5.61 -18.79 10.75
N GLY A 434 -5.44 -17.95 11.77
CA GLY A 434 -6.24 -16.75 12.04
C GLY A 434 -5.40 -15.48 11.93
N ASN A 435 -5.42 -14.64 12.97
CA ASN A 435 -4.79 -13.32 12.94
C ASN A 435 -3.30 -13.33 13.34
N ILE A 436 -2.54 -12.41 12.73
CA ILE A 436 -1.22 -11.98 13.18
C ILE A 436 -1.29 -10.52 13.58
N THR A 437 -0.77 -10.18 14.76
CA THR A 437 -0.67 -8.80 15.24
C THR A 437 0.78 -8.47 15.59
N VAL A 438 1.31 -7.38 15.04
CA VAL A 438 2.64 -6.82 15.33
C VAL A 438 2.45 -5.40 15.83
N SER A 439 2.60 -5.16 17.13
CA SER A 439 2.20 -3.88 17.70
C SER A 439 3.00 -3.39 18.91
N GLY A 440 3.28 -2.09 18.94
CA GLY A 440 3.82 -1.41 20.10
C GLY A 440 5.34 -1.48 20.20
N ILE A 441 5.87 -0.74 21.17
CA ILE A 441 7.30 -0.48 21.36
C ILE A 441 7.73 -0.83 22.79
N ALA A 442 8.98 -1.25 22.98
CA ALA A 442 9.58 -1.31 24.30
C ALA A 442 9.94 0.12 24.76
N LEU A 443 9.37 0.56 25.88
CA LEU A 443 9.39 1.96 26.34
C LEU A 443 10.80 2.53 26.62
N THR A 444 11.83 1.69 26.79
CA THR A 444 13.16 2.10 27.27
C THR A 444 14.25 2.17 26.19
N ARG A 445 14.09 1.48 25.05
CA ARG A 445 15.11 1.40 23.98
C ARG A 445 14.62 1.80 22.59
N PHE A 446 13.38 2.27 22.44
CA PHE A 446 12.76 2.55 21.14
C PHE A 446 12.77 1.33 20.21
N VAL A 447 12.73 0.13 20.78
CA VAL A 447 12.70 -1.12 20.02
C VAL A 447 11.27 -1.41 19.63
N THR A 448 11.01 -1.42 18.33
CA THR A 448 9.70 -1.75 17.76
C THR A 448 9.45 -3.25 17.82
N SER A 449 8.19 -3.62 18.06
CA SER A 449 7.76 -5.00 17.85
C SER A 449 7.95 -5.36 16.39
N GLY A 450 8.47 -6.54 16.08
CA GLY A 450 8.67 -6.85 14.68
C GLY A 450 9.22 -8.22 14.33
N VAL A 451 9.23 -8.44 13.02
CA VAL A 451 9.79 -9.61 12.36
C VAL A 451 10.92 -9.11 11.47
N ARG A 452 12.15 -9.58 11.66
CA ARG A 452 13.27 -9.06 10.87
C ARG A 452 14.35 -10.05 10.49
N THR A 453 14.85 -9.94 9.26
CA THR A 453 16.11 -10.56 8.84
C THR A 453 17.13 -9.46 8.62
N THR A 454 18.38 -9.67 9.07
CA THR A 454 19.40 -8.63 8.99
C THR A 454 20.80 -9.17 8.76
N ILE A 455 21.54 -8.51 7.87
CA ILE A 455 23.00 -8.56 7.84
C ILE A 455 23.53 -7.33 8.60
N SER A 456 24.18 -7.54 9.73
CA SER A 456 24.63 -6.47 10.62
C SER A 456 25.82 -5.69 10.06
N ASN A 457 26.26 -4.67 10.80
CA ASN A 457 27.42 -3.85 10.44
C ASN A 457 28.65 -4.73 10.25
N ASN A 458 29.37 -4.53 9.15
CA ASN A 458 30.54 -5.34 8.73
C ASN A 458 30.24 -6.77 8.27
N GLY A 459 28.97 -7.18 8.23
CA GLY A 459 28.57 -8.46 7.67
C GLY A 459 28.70 -8.50 6.13
N ILE A 460 28.92 -9.69 5.56
CA ILE A 460 28.96 -9.98 4.13
C ILE A 460 28.07 -11.20 3.87
N GLY A 461 26.95 -11.00 3.17
CA GLY A 461 25.97 -12.06 2.89
C GLY A 461 24.63 -11.50 2.43
N LYS A 462 23.68 -12.37 2.06
CA LYS A 462 22.30 -11.99 1.74
C LYS A 462 21.42 -12.06 2.98
N SER A 463 20.52 -11.09 3.14
CA SER A 463 19.50 -11.19 4.18
C SER A 463 18.44 -12.22 3.78
N GLY A 464 18.00 -13.06 4.70
CA GLY A 464 16.96 -14.07 4.45
C GLY A 464 15.59 -13.46 4.11
N ASP A 465 14.74 -14.23 3.45
CA ASP A 465 13.40 -13.81 3.08
C ASP A 465 12.44 -13.87 4.28
N ILE A 466 11.36 -13.08 4.23
CA ILE A 466 10.25 -13.17 5.18
C ILE A 466 8.99 -13.59 4.44
N GLN A 467 8.39 -14.71 4.86
CA GLN A 467 7.10 -15.18 4.35
C GLN A 467 6.04 -15.18 5.46
N ILE A 468 4.89 -14.58 5.19
CA ILE A 468 3.76 -14.52 6.13
C ILE A 468 2.49 -15.02 5.46
N THR A 469 1.83 -15.98 6.10
CA THR A 469 0.50 -16.47 5.71
C THR A 469 -0.47 -16.33 6.89
N ALA A 470 -1.61 -15.67 6.69
CA ALA A 470 -2.61 -15.47 7.74
C ALA A 470 -4.03 -15.23 7.18
N GLU A 471 -5.02 -15.20 8.07
CA GLU A 471 -6.36 -14.68 7.74
C GLU A 471 -6.37 -13.15 7.74
N THR A 472 -5.80 -12.53 8.78
CA THR A 472 -5.62 -11.08 8.91
C THR A 472 -4.23 -10.74 9.44
N LEU A 473 -3.72 -9.55 9.08
CA LEU A 473 -2.46 -9.02 9.57
C LEU A 473 -2.63 -7.56 10.01
N ASP A 474 -2.37 -7.28 11.28
CA ASP A 474 -2.40 -5.92 11.84
C ASP A 474 -1.01 -5.50 12.31
N ILE A 475 -0.48 -4.43 11.72
CA ILE A 475 0.81 -3.81 12.06
C ILE A 475 0.50 -2.40 12.59
N LYS A 476 0.68 -2.20 13.90
CA LYS A 476 0.19 -0.99 14.58
C LYS A 476 1.24 -0.39 15.51
N GLN A 477 1.13 0.89 15.83
CA GLN A 477 1.93 1.53 16.90
C GLN A 477 3.44 1.34 16.72
N GLY A 478 3.95 1.55 15.51
CA GLY A 478 5.38 1.38 15.18
C GLY A 478 5.82 -0.06 14.94
N GLY A 479 4.89 -1.03 14.86
CA GLY A 479 5.23 -2.42 14.50
C GLY A 479 5.92 -2.52 13.13
N SER A 480 6.86 -3.44 12.95
CA SER A 480 7.65 -3.51 11.72
C SER A 480 7.92 -4.92 11.21
N ILE A 481 7.84 -5.11 9.89
CA ILE A 481 8.33 -6.30 9.19
C ILE A 481 9.46 -5.84 8.27
N ALA A 482 10.67 -6.37 8.45
CA ALA A 482 11.84 -5.82 7.76
C ALA A 482 12.86 -6.86 7.31
N THR A 483 13.29 -6.79 6.07
CA THR A 483 14.59 -7.36 5.65
C THR A 483 15.56 -6.21 5.47
N SER A 484 16.80 -6.36 5.94
CA SER A 484 17.72 -5.23 5.96
C SER A 484 19.17 -5.64 5.84
N ILE A 485 19.96 -4.75 5.21
CA ILE A 485 21.41 -4.85 5.20
C ILE A 485 22.02 -3.58 5.78
N ALA A 486 22.84 -3.76 6.80
CA ALA A 486 23.78 -2.76 7.30
C ALA A 486 25.23 -3.03 6.85
N GLY A 487 25.54 -4.26 6.42
CA GLY A 487 26.83 -4.69 5.84
C GLY A 487 26.86 -4.67 4.30
N ARG A 488 27.56 -5.62 3.65
CA ARG A 488 27.62 -5.79 2.18
C ARG A 488 26.78 -7.01 1.73
N GLY A 489 25.95 -6.87 0.71
CA GLY A 489 25.14 -7.96 0.14
C GLY A 489 23.79 -7.52 -0.43
N SER A 490 22.77 -8.39 -0.48
CA SER A 490 21.41 -8.02 -0.95
C SER A 490 20.31 -8.37 0.06
N ALA A 491 19.37 -7.46 0.28
CA ALA A 491 18.28 -7.68 1.23
C ALA A 491 17.34 -8.77 0.71
N GLY A 492 16.70 -9.51 1.63
CA GLY A 492 15.77 -10.57 1.30
C GLY A 492 14.42 -10.03 0.86
N ASN A 493 13.62 -10.85 0.20
CA ASN A 493 12.27 -10.49 -0.22
C ASN A 493 11.27 -10.64 0.94
N ILE A 494 10.17 -9.89 0.87
CA ILE A 494 9.04 -10.01 1.78
C ILE A 494 7.83 -10.47 0.99
N LYS A 495 7.26 -11.62 1.34
CA LYS A 495 6.03 -12.15 0.75
C LYS A 495 4.94 -12.30 1.79
N ILE A 496 3.84 -11.57 1.62
CA ILE A 496 2.70 -11.58 2.54
C ILE A 496 1.45 -12.05 1.80
N VAL A 497 0.86 -13.15 2.26
CA VAL A 497 -0.36 -13.73 1.71
C VAL A 497 -1.42 -13.79 2.81
N VAL A 498 -2.38 -12.86 2.78
CA VAL A 498 -3.37 -12.69 3.85
C VAL A 498 -4.78 -12.74 3.29
N ARG A 499 -5.62 -13.68 3.72
CA ARG A 499 -6.90 -13.97 3.05
C ARG A 499 -7.88 -12.78 3.01
N ASP A 500 -8.01 -12.06 4.12
CA ASP A 500 -9.04 -11.04 4.32
C ASP A 500 -8.48 -9.62 4.28
N ARG A 501 -7.71 -9.21 5.30
CA ARG A 501 -7.28 -7.82 5.45
C ARG A 501 -5.87 -7.67 6.03
N ILE A 502 -5.13 -6.71 5.51
CA ILE A 502 -3.90 -6.16 6.10
C ILE A 502 -4.16 -4.70 6.52
N ALA A 503 -3.87 -4.33 7.77
CA ALA A 503 -3.72 -2.93 8.17
C ALA A 503 -2.33 -2.60 8.67
N LEU A 504 -1.82 -1.48 8.18
CA LEU A 504 -0.69 -0.76 8.74
C LEU A 504 -1.22 0.57 9.28
N ASP A 505 -1.06 0.83 10.58
CA ASP A 505 -1.63 2.01 11.21
C ASP A 505 -0.72 2.59 12.30
N GLU A 506 -0.86 3.88 12.53
CA GLU A 506 -0.32 4.62 13.68
C GLU A 506 1.23 4.69 13.76
N ALA A 507 1.79 5.86 13.43
CA ALA A 507 3.16 6.24 13.77
C ALA A 507 3.26 6.72 15.23
N VAL A 508 4.15 6.13 16.02
CA VAL A 508 4.40 6.54 17.42
C VAL A 508 5.61 7.48 17.47
N ARG A 509 5.42 8.76 17.79
CA ARG A 509 6.53 9.67 18.12
C ARG A 509 6.88 9.61 19.61
N ARG A 510 8.13 9.23 19.92
CA ARG A 510 8.79 9.54 21.20
C ARG A 510 10.22 10.01 20.90
N GLY A 511 10.47 11.32 20.90
CA GLY A 511 11.77 11.92 20.55
C GLY A 511 11.82 12.48 19.12
N THR A 512 13.03 12.69 18.58
CA THR A 512 13.25 13.32 17.26
C THR A 512 12.96 12.41 16.06
N ASN A 513 12.85 11.10 16.26
CA ASN A 513 12.59 10.13 15.19
C ASN A 513 11.23 9.43 15.41
N PRO A 514 10.25 9.56 14.50
CA PRO A 514 9.01 8.80 14.57
C PRO A 514 9.28 7.30 14.35
N LEU A 515 8.65 6.46 15.17
CA LEU A 515 8.58 5.01 14.96
C LEU A 515 7.31 4.74 14.16
N ILE A 516 7.47 4.59 12.85
CA ILE A 516 6.36 4.35 11.92
C ILE A 516 6.07 2.86 11.78
N SER A 517 4.78 2.49 11.72
CA SER A 517 4.40 1.12 11.35
C SER A 517 4.84 0.85 9.91
N SER A 518 5.55 -0.26 9.67
CA SER A 518 6.23 -0.43 8.38
C SER A 518 6.39 -1.85 7.87
N ILE A 519 6.49 -1.96 6.54
CA ILE A 519 7.05 -3.11 5.84
C ILE A 519 8.25 -2.60 5.02
N PHE A 520 9.45 -3.12 5.30
CA PHE A 520 10.71 -2.63 4.73
C PHE A 520 11.56 -3.73 4.10
N SER A 521 12.04 -3.50 2.89
CA SER A 521 13.17 -4.26 2.34
C SER A 521 14.26 -3.28 1.92
N ASN A 522 15.17 -2.96 2.84
CA ASN A 522 16.04 -1.79 2.68
C ASN A 522 17.53 -2.14 2.72
N ALA A 523 18.31 -1.45 1.89
CA ALA A 523 19.77 -1.39 2.00
C ALA A 523 20.17 -0.07 2.69
N LEU A 524 20.55 -0.13 3.98
CA LEU A 524 20.71 1.06 4.81
C LEU A 524 21.91 1.93 4.38
N PRO A 525 21.80 3.28 4.44
CA PRO A 525 22.82 4.22 3.98
C PRO A 525 24.02 4.38 4.95
N ARG A 526 24.73 3.29 5.29
CA ARG A 526 25.91 3.33 6.18
C ARG A 526 27.22 3.20 5.41
N GLU A 527 28.28 3.85 5.89
CA GLU A 527 29.60 3.82 5.25
C GLU A 527 30.14 2.38 5.15
N GLY A 528 30.32 1.90 3.90
CA GLY A 528 30.78 0.54 3.62
C GLY A 528 29.71 -0.49 3.24
N SER A 529 28.41 -0.15 3.30
CA SER A 529 27.32 -1.00 2.79
C SER A 529 27.18 -0.91 1.26
N GLU A 530 26.96 -2.05 0.61
CA GLU A 530 26.77 -2.18 -0.85
C GLU A 530 25.72 -3.27 -1.12
N GLY A 531 24.79 -2.99 -2.05
CA GLY A 531 23.96 -3.96 -2.75
C GLY A 531 22.44 -3.74 -2.68
N ASN A 532 21.69 -4.60 -3.38
CA ASN A 532 20.31 -4.36 -3.77
C ASN A 532 19.32 -4.54 -2.61
N SER A 533 18.24 -3.75 -2.64
CA SER A 533 17.03 -4.00 -1.83
C SER A 533 16.25 -5.19 -2.39
N GLY A 534 15.49 -5.88 -1.55
CA GLY A 534 14.63 -6.99 -1.95
C GLY A 534 13.23 -6.52 -2.33
N ASN A 535 12.45 -7.41 -2.95
CA ASN A 535 11.09 -7.11 -3.38
C ASN A 535 10.07 -7.29 -2.24
N ILE A 536 8.96 -6.57 -2.32
CA ILE A 536 7.81 -6.73 -1.42
C ILE A 536 6.59 -7.16 -2.25
N ASP A 537 6.10 -8.37 -2.00
CA ASP A 537 4.91 -8.94 -2.65
C ASP A 537 3.78 -9.14 -1.64
N ILE A 538 2.68 -8.40 -1.81
CA ILE A 538 1.51 -8.44 -0.93
C ILE A 538 0.31 -8.98 -1.71
N SER A 539 -0.36 -9.99 -1.17
CA SER A 539 -1.62 -10.53 -1.69
C SER A 539 -2.68 -10.55 -0.60
N THR A 540 -3.79 -9.84 -0.79
CA THR A 540 -4.87 -9.77 0.21
C THR A 540 -6.27 -9.50 -0.34
N GLY A 541 -7.29 -9.47 0.52
CA GLY A 541 -8.61 -8.94 0.18
C GLY A 541 -8.59 -7.41 0.17
N THR A 542 -8.27 -6.83 1.33
CA THR A 542 -8.16 -5.38 1.53
C THR A 542 -6.81 -5.00 2.16
N LEU A 543 -6.14 -3.98 1.62
CA LEU A 543 -4.97 -3.36 2.23
C LEU A 543 -5.30 -1.92 2.68
N THR A 544 -5.07 -1.61 3.95
CA THR A 544 -5.19 -0.24 4.48
C THR A 544 -3.86 0.20 5.09
N VAL A 545 -3.33 1.34 4.66
CA VAL A 545 -2.10 1.95 5.18
C VAL A 545 -2.43 3.37 5.61
N THR A 546 -2.40 3.62 6.91
CA THR A 546 -2.94 4.86 7.49
C THR A 546 -2.01 5.54 8.49
N ASN A 547 -2.27 6.83 8.76
CA ASN A 547 -1.63 7.60 9.83
C ASN A 547 -0.08 7.59 9.81
N GLY A 548 0.49 7.74 8.61
CA GLY A 548 1.94 7.78 8.34
C GLY A 548 2.65 6.44 8.31
N ALA A 549 1.93 5.32 8.31
CA ALA A 549 2.52 4.01 8.07
C ALA A 549 2.99 3.85 6.61
N ILE A 550 4.00 3.00 6.37
CA ILE A 550 4.69 2.95 5.06
C ILE A 550 5.10 1.54 4.62
N ILE A 551 5.12 1.32 3.30
CA ILE A 551 5.73 0.17 2.63
C ILE A 551 6.90 0.69 1.80
N SER A 552 8.12 0.18 2.00
CA SER A 552 9.30 0.73 1.31
C SER A 552 10.37 -0.28 0.90
N THR A 553 11.02 0.00 -0.24
CA THR A 553 12.20 -0.69 -0.76
C THR A 553 13.35 0.28 -1.06
N ASP A 554 13.90 0.93 -0.03
CA ASP A 554 14.90 1.99 -0.20
C ASP A 554 16.35 1.48 -0.24
N THR A 555 17.17 2.06 -1.13
CA THR A 555 18.62 1.80 -1.23
C THR A 555 19.49 3.03 -0.98
N GLY A 556 20.41 2.91 -0.01
CA GLY A 556 21.24 3.99 0.51
C GLY A 556 22.68 4.09 -0.03
N ARG A 557 23.17 3.10 -0.78
CA ARG A 557 24.50 3.02 -1.44
C ARG A 557 24.42 2.16 -2.72
N ASN A 558 25.52 1.98 -3.48
CA ASN A 558 25.53 1.28 -4.77
C ASN A 558 24.68 0.00 -4.76
N GLY A 559 23.61 -0.02 -5.56
CA GLY A 559 22.57 -1.05 -5.54
C GLY A 559 21.22 -0.50 -6.01
N SER A 560 20.37 -1.35 -6.59
CA SER A 560 19.03 -0.98 -7.05
C SER A 560 17.98 -1.17 -5.95
N ALA A 561 16.92 -0.36 -5.98
CA ALA A 561 15.73 -0.55 -5.14
C ALA A 561 14.92 -1.75 -5.63
N GLY A 562 14.22 -2.43 -4.71
CA GLY A 562 13.36 -3.57 -5.04
C GLY A 562 11.97 -3.15 -5.50
N ASP A 563 11.25 -4.04 -6.17
CA ASP A 563 9.88 -3.79 -6.62
C ASP A 563 8.87 -3.97 -5.47
N ILE A 564 7.78 -3.20 -5.50
CA ILE A 564 6.61 -3.35 -4.63
C ILE A 564 5.42 -3.81 -5.47
N THR A 565 4.91 -5.01 -5.21
CA THR A 565 3.73 -5.57 -5.87
C THR A 565 2.59 -5.75 -4.86
N ILE A 566 1.44 -5.13 -5.11
CA ILE A 566 0.25 -5.22 -4.26
C ILE A 566 -0.91 -5.78 -5.08
N ASN A 567 -1.37 -6.97 -4.71
CA ASN A 567 -2.54 -7.62 -5.31
C ASN A 567 -3.65 -7.71 -4.26
N ALA A 568 -4.61 -6.78 -4.29
CA ALA A 568 -5.72 -6.75 -3.34
C ALA A 568 -7.05 -6.98 -4.06
N ARG A 569 -7.79 -8.05 -3.73
CA ARG A 569 -9.01 -8.44 -4.45
C ARG A 569 -10.11 -7.36 -4.44
N ASP A 570 -10.24 -6.64 -3.33
CA ASP A 570 -11.33 -5.70 -3.09
C ASP A 570 -10.85 -4.25 -3.18
N GLN A 571 -9.96 -3.80 -2.27
CA GLN A 571 -9.51 -2.42 -2.23
C GLN A 571 -8.11 -2.21 -1.63
N VAL A 572 -7.48 -1.10 -2.02
CA VAL A 572 -6.26 -0.55 -1.42
C VAL A 572 -6.53 0.89 -0.98
N ILE A 573 -6.21 1.21 0.28
CA ILE A 573 -6.40 2.53 0.87
C ILE A 573 -5.07 3.03 1.44
N PHE A 574 -4.62 4.19 0.97
CA PHE A 574 -3.53 4.98 1.57
C PHE A 574 -4.14 6.27 2.12
N ASP A 575 -4.23 6.41 3.44
CA ASP A 575 -4.93 7.52 4.07
C ASP A 575 -4.14 8.18 5.21
N GLY A 576 -3.92 9.48 5.11
CA GLY A 576 -3.35 10.28 6.18
C GLY A 576 -1.84 10.49 6.06
N SER A 577 -1.37 11.54 6.71
CA SER A 577 0.01 11.73 7.14
C SER A 577 0.08 11.64 8.66
N ALA A 578 1.20 11.22 9.24
CA ALA A 578 1.35 11.27 10.69
C ALA A 578 1.33 12.73 11.16
N PRO A 579 0.38 13.17 12.03
CA PRO A 579 0.35 14.54 12.52
C PRO A 579 1.64 14.84 13.28
N THR A 580 2.38 15.83 12.81
CA THR A 580 3.60 16.29 13.48
C THR A 580 3.24 17.43 14.45
N GLU A 581 3.11 17.11 15.74
CA GLU A 581 2.85 18.11 16.78
C GLU A 581 4.03 19.08 17.04
N ALA A 582 5.15 18.91 16.34
CA ALA A 582 6.31 19.80 16.43
C ALA A 582 7.09 19.79 15.10
N SER A 583 7.31 20.99 14.56
CA SER A 583 7.96 21.37 13.29
C SER A 583 7.11 21.24 12.02
N GLU A 584 6.95 22.36 11.32
CA GLU A 584 6.25 22.53 10.03
C GLU A 584 6.88 21.80 8.83
N ASP A 585 7.87 20.91 9.02
CA ASP A 585 8.77 20.53 7.92
C ASP A 585 8.80 19.04 7.49
N ILE A 586 8.23 18.07 8.23
CA ILE A 586 8.29 16.65 7.80
C ILE A 586 7.01 15.87 8.14
N ASP A 587 6.01 15.95 7.27
CA ASP A 587 4.88 15.02 7.28
C ASP A 587 5.30 13.68 6.69
N PHE A 588 5.00 12.58 7.41
CA PHE A 588 5.17 11.22 6.89
C PHE A 588 3.87 10.80 6.23
N SER A 589 3.82 10.88 4.90
CA SER A 589 2.69 10.38 4.10
C SER A 589 2.53 8.87 4.26
N SER A 590 1.28 8.40 4.43
CA SER A 590 0.98 6.99 4.30
C SER A 590 1.13 6.54 2.85
N GLY A 591 1.84 5.45 2.59
CA GLY A 591 2.16 5.15 1.21
C GLY A 591 2.99 3.90 0.93
N ALA A 592 3.25 3.72 -0.36
CA ALA A 592 4.30 2.85 -0.85
C ALA A 592 5.37 3.70 -1.55
N THR A 593 6.64 3.45 -1.22
CA THR A 593 7.77 4.21 -1.78
C THR A 593 8.91 3.30 -2.22
N THR A 594 9.55 3.66 -3.33
CA THR A 594 10.82 3.06 -3.76
C THR A 594 11.83 4.19 -3.96
N SER A 595 12.98 4.16 -3.28
CA SER A 595 13.94 5.26 -3.37
C SER A 595 15.37 4.80 -3.56
N VAL A 596 16.09 5.49 -4.45
CA VAL A 596 17.55 5.44 -4.55
C VAL A 596 18.13 6.76 -4.07
N PHE A 597 18.84 6.76 -2.94
CA PHE A 597 19.38 7.98 -2.32
C PHE A 597 20.55 8.61 -3.12
N SER A 598 20.92 9.85 -2.78
CA SER A 598 21.95 10.63 -3.49
C SER A 598 23.34 9.98 -3.44
N ASN A 599 24.17 10.20 -4.47
CA ASN A 599 25.56 9.69 -4.60
C ASN A 599 25.66 8.15 -4.74
N VAL A 600 24.62 7.52 -5.28
CA VAL A 600 24.51 6.07 -5.47
C VAL A 600 24.28 5.73 -6.93
N ASN A 601 24.87 4.63 -7.42
CA ASN A 601 24.51 4.04 -8.72
C ASN A 601 23.52 2.89 -8.54
N GLY A 602 22.34 2.98 -9.16
CA GLY A 602 21.30 1.96 -9.07
C GLY A 602 19.98 2.42 -9.69
N ASN A 603 19.13 1.48 -10.09
CA ASN A 603 17.80 1.82 -10.62
C ASN A 603 16.74 1.85 -9.50
N GLY A 604 15.72 2.69 -9.67
CA GLY A 604 14.53 2.70 -8.82
C GLY A 604 13.66 1.46 -9.06
N GLY A 605 13.00 0.99 -8.00
CA GLY A 605 12.08 -0.15 -8.07
C GLY A 605 10.69 0.27 -8.54
N ASN A 606 9.98 -0.62 -9.22
CA ASN A 606 8.63 -0.37 -9.70
C ASN A 606 7.60 -0.54 -8.59
N ILE A 607 6.47 0.18 -8.69
CA ILE A 607 5.29 -0.02 -7.87
C ILE A 607 4.17 -0.55 -8.76
N THR A 608 3.67 -1.75 -8.49
CA THR A 608 2.55 -2.35 -9.21
C THR A 608 1.39 -2.62 -8.27
N ILE A 609 0.21 -2.10 -8.58
CA ILE A 609 -1.02 -2.30 -7.78
C ILE A 609 -2.11 -2.87 -8.68
N SER A 610 -2.65 -4.04 -8.30
CA SER A 610 -3.87 -4.61 -8.91
C SER A 610 -4.96 -4.70 -7.86
N THR A 611 -6.10 -4.02 -8.08
CA THR A 611 -7.22 -4.01 -7.12
C THR A 611 -8.60 -3.76 -7.73
N GLY A 612 -9.67 -3.82 -6.91
CA GLY A 612 -11.00 -3.32 -7.30
C GLY A 612 -11.04 -1.80 -7.23
N VAL A 613 -10.73 -1.25 -6.05
CA VAL A 613 -10.71 0.19 -5.78
C VAL A 613 -9.39 0.63 -5.17
N LEU A 614 -8.77 1.69 -5.71
CA LEU A 614 -7.64 2.38 -5.08
C LEU A 614 -8.09 3.75 -4.56
N THR A 615 -7.78 4.04 -3.28
CA THR A 615 -8.02 5.36 -2.68
C THR A 615 -6.73 5.92 -2.07
N LEU A 616 -6.35 7.13 -2.48
CA LEU A 616 -5.31 7.95 -1.86
C LEU A 616 -5.98 9.19 -1.26
N SER A 617 -5.95 9.34 0.06
CA SER A 617 -6.58 10.48 0.73
C SER A 617 -5.71 11.07 1.84
N ASN A 618 -5.97 12.33 2.20
CA ASN A 618 -5.35 13.02 3.35
C ASN A 618 -3.81 12.93 3.40
N GLY A 619 -3.11 12.96 2.26
CA GLY A 619 -1.65 12.83 2.19
C GLY A 619 -1.14 11.44 1.77
N GLY A 620 -2.05 10.51 1.46
CA GLY A 620 -1.70 9.19 0.92
C GLY A 620 -0.91 9.29 -0.40
N SER A 621 0.19 8.53 -0.52
CA SER A 621 1.15 8.70 -1.62
C SER A 621 1.70 7.38 -2.19
N LEU A 622 1.93 7.36 -3.51
CA LEU A 622 2.70 6.34 -4.23
C LEU A 622 3.88 7.02 -4.92
N ILE A 623 5.11 6.67 -4.54
CA ILE A 623 6.29 7.44 -4.93
C ILE A 623 7.43 6.53 -5.41
N SER A 624 8.01 6.83 -6.57
CA SER A 624 9.31 6.28 -6.98
C SER A 624 10.34 7.40 -7.14
N ASN A 625 11.37 7.41 -6.31
CA ASN A 625 12.38 8.45 -6.24
C ASN A 625 13.77 7.97 -6.72
N MET A 626 14.41 8.80 -7.54
CA MET A 626 15.76 8.60 -8.04
C MET A 626 16.63 9.84 -7.73
N PHE A 627 17.27 9.86 -6.57
CA PHE A 627 18.18 10.94 -6.16
C PHE A 627 19.64 10.70 -6.61
N GLY A 628 20.02 9.46 -6.92
CA GLY A 628 21.34 9.03 -7.40
C GLY A 628 21.49 8.98 -8.93
N GLN A 629 22.38 8.12 -9.44
CA GLN A 629 22.56 7.84 -10.87
C GLN A 629 21.89 6.51 -11.27
N GLY A 630 21.01 6.55 -12.28
CA GLY A 630 20.22 5.40 -12.73
C GLY A 630 18.80 5.81 -13.15
N ASN A 631 18.02 4.86 -13.66
CA ASN A 631 16.64 5.12 -14.07
C ASN A 631 15.68 4.93 -12.89
N GLY A 632 14.70 5.82 -12.74
CA GLY A 632 13.60 5.68 -11.78
C GLY A 632 12.65 4.53 -12.16
N GLY A 633 11.93 4.02 -11.15
CA GLY A 633 10.98 2.93 -11.34
C GLY A 633 9.62 3.42 -11.85
N ASN A 634 8.90 2.56 -12.56
CA ASN A 634 7.57 2.85 -13.07
C ASN A 634 6.49 2.63 -11.98
N ILE A 635 5.38 3.34 -12.11
CA ILE A 635 4.17 3.09 -11.31
C ILE A 635 3.08 2.57 -12.23
N LEU A 636 2.64 1.33 -12.02
CA LEU A 636 1.58 0.67 -12.77
C LEU A 636 0.39 0.37 -11.84
N ILE A 637 -0.78 0.91 -12.17
CA ILE A 637 -2.00 0.71 -11.39
C ILE A 637 -3.09 0.16 -12.29
N ASN A 638 -3.65 -0.97 -11.89
CA ASN A 638 -4.80 -1.61 -12.51
C ASN A 638 -5.92 -1.76 -11.46
N ALA A 639 -6.87 -0.84 -11.44
CA ALA A 639 -8.00 -0.85 -10.51
C ALA A 639 -9.29 -1.11 -11.29
N ARG A 640 -9.93 -2.27 -11.12
CA ARG A 640 -11.10 -2.67 -11.94
C ARG A 640 -12.22 -1.63 -11.97
N ASP A 641 -12.50 -1.03 -10.81
CA ASP A 641 -13.72 -0.24 -10.62
C ASP A 641 -13.38 1.27 -10.53
N ARG A 642 -12.45 1.67 -9.64
CA ARG A 642 -12.16 3.10 -9.42
C ARG A 642 -10.76 3.39 -8.88
N ILE A 643 -10.18 4.51 -9.31
CA ILE A 643 -9.05 5.20 -8.65
C ILE A 643 -9.55 6.56 -8.12
N LEU A 644 -9.41 6.81 -6.82
CA LEU A 644 -9.71 8.09 -6.17
C LEU A 644 -8.43 8.68 -5.57
N ILE A 645 -8.12 9.92 -5.91
CA ILE A 645 -7.00 10.68 -5.33
C ILE A 645 -7.56 12.00 -4.79
N SER A 646 -7.61 12.15 -3.47
CA SER A 646 -8.29 13.26 -2.79
C SER A 646 -7.37 13.93 -1.76
N GLY A 647 -6.82 15.10 -2.10
CA GLY A 647 -5.93 15.85 -1.20
C GLY A 647 -6.68 16.93 -0.40
N ARG A 648 -6.21 17.26 0.82
CA ARG A 648 -6.73 18.41 1.59
C ARG A 648 -5.92 19.69 1.32
N THR A 649 -6.62 20.83 1.24
CA THR A 649 -6.05 22.18 1.43
C THR A 649 -6.30 22.63 2.88
N PRO A 650 -5.39 23.35 3.58
CA PRO A 650 -4.09 23.87 3.18
C PRO A 650 -2.91 23.03 3.77
N SER A 651 -3.03 21.70 3.86
CA SER A 651 -1.93 20.88 4.39
C SER A 651 -0.83 20.68 3.35
N ILE A 652 0.42 20.75 3.81
CA ILE A 652 1.66 20.41 3.11
C ILE A 652 1.66 18.99 2.49
N SER A 653 0.79 18.09 2.95
CA SER A 653 0.69 16.71 2.45
C SER A 653 -0.36 16.54 1.34
N ARG A 654 0.05 16.75 0.09
CA ARG A 654 -0.78 16.42 -1.09
C ARG A 654 -0.86 14.91 -1.28
N SER A 655 -2.05 14.38 -1.56
CA SER A 655 -2.18 12.99 -2.01
C SER A 655 -1.65 12.86 -3.43
N SER A 656 -0.69 11.98 -3.67
CA SER A 656 0.08 11.98 -4.91
C SER A 656 0.41 10.60 -5.45
N ILE A 657 0.44 10.48 -6.77
CA ILE A 657 1.13 9.42 -7.49
C ILE A 657 2.28 10.07 -8.23
N SER A 658 3.53 9.72 -7.90
CA SER A 658 4.67 10.42 -8.48
C SER A 658 5.90 9.57 -8.79
N THR A 659 6.55 9.89 -9.91
CA THR A 659 7.89 9.42 -10.25
C THR A 659 8.82 10.62 -10.31
N ASN A 660 9.90 10.62 -9.51
CA ASN A 660 10.77 11.79 -9.34
C ASN A 660 12.23 11.44 -9.63
N LEU A 661 12.87 12.22 -10.49
CA LEU A 661 14.30 12.18 -10.76
C LEU A 661 14.97 13.48 -10.30
N SER A 662 15.85 13.40 -9.30
CA SER A 662 16.67 14.53 -8.86
C SER A 662 18.17 14.35 -9.15
N GLY A 663 18.61 13.11 -9.44
CA GLY A 663 19.99 12.80 -9.78
C GLY A 663 20.24 12.77 -11.30
N THR A 664 20.79 11.69 -11.85
CA THR A 664 21.04 11.56 -13.31
C THR A 664 20.44 10.28 -13.88
N GLY A 665 19.65 10.36 -14.95
CA GLY A 665 18.99 9.20 -15.57
C GLY A 665 17.64 9.53 -16.21
N GLN A 666 16.71 8.59 -16.28
CA GLN A 666 15.32 8.84 -16.71
C GLN A 666 14.36 8.59 -15.55
N ALA A 667 13.37 9.46 -15.32
CA ALA A 667 12.28 9.18 -14.39
C ALA A 667 11.36 8.08 -14.98
N GLY A 668 10.73 7.29 -14.11
CA GLY A 668 9.83 6.23 -14.56
C GLY A 668 8.47 6.74 -15.05
N ASP A 669 7.79 5.91 -15.82
CA ASP A 669 6.45 6.17 -16.35
C ASP A 669 5.36 5.85 -15.30
N ILE A 670 4.22 6.53 -15.40
CA ILE A 670 3.01 6.27 -14.61
C ILE A 670 1.93 5.76 -15.56
N THR A 671 1.36 4.58 -15.27
CA THR A 671 0.26 3.97 -16.04
C THR A 671 -0.92 3.69 -15.11
N LEU A 672 -2.07 4.30 -15.37
CA LEU A 672 -3.31 4.12 -14.63
C LEU A 672 -4.36 3.48 -15.53
N THR A 673 -4.87 2.31 -15.16
CA THR A 673 -5.99 1.63 -15.85
C THR A 673 -7.14 1.42 -14.88
N THR A 674 -8.33 1.91 -15.20
CA THR A 674 -9.51 1.78 -14.33
C THR A 674 -10.86 1.91 -15.04
N GLY A 675 -11.98 1.72 -14.35
CA GLY A 675 -13.30 2.16 -14.82
C GLY A 675 -13.45 3.67 -14.68
N VAL A 676 -13.29 4.16 -13.44
CA VAL A 676 -13.39 5.60 -13.11
C VAL A 676 -12.10 6.12 -12.46
N LEU A 677 -11.50 7.16 -13.04
CA LEU A 677 -10.45 7.94 -12.37
C LEU A 677 -11.06 9.26 -11.86
N ARG A 678 -11.00 9.49 -10.55
CA ARG A 678 -11.37 10.77 -9.94
C ARG A 678 -10.18 11.35 -9.16
N ILE A 679 -9.80 12.57 -9.50
CA ILE A 679 -8.78 13.34 -8.80
C ILE A 679 -9.45 14.60 -8.28
N GLU A 680 -9.43 14.81 -6.97
CA GLU A 680 -10.12 15.92 -6.33
C GLU A 680 -9.28 16.64 -5.25
N GLY A 681 -9.62 17.90 -4.96
CA GLY A 681 -8.93 18.71 -3.95
C GLY A 681 -7.44 18.91 -4.26
N SER A 682 -6.54 18.69 -3.30
CA SER A 682 -5.08 18.80 -3.57
C SER A 682 -4.46 17.55 -4.21
N GLY A 683 -5.24 16.66 -4.81
CA GLY A 683 -4.73 15.43 -5.43
C GLY A 683 -3.78 15.70 -6.61
N THR A 684 -2.75 14.88 -6.81
CA THR A 684 -1.82 15.03 -7.95
C THR A 684 -1.37 13.71 -8.58
N VAL A 685 -1.08 13.75 -9.87
CA VAL A 685 -0.38 12.67 -10.60
C VAL A 685 0.76 13.31 -11.39
N GLU A 686 2.01 13.01 -11.02
CA GLU A 686 3.16 13.74 -11.56
C GLU A 686 4.38 12.88 -11.91
N ALA A 687 4.97 13.12 -13.08
CA ALA A 687 6.25 12.53 -13.47
C ALA A 687 7.27 13.66 -13.65
N VAL A 688 8.25 13.76 -12.75
CA VAL A 688 9.09 14.95 -12.61
C VAL A 688 10.57 14.60 -12.72
N ALA A 689 11.31 15.41 -13.49
CA ALA A 689 12.77 15.39 -13.50
C ALA A 689 13.30 16.78 -13.13
N THR A 690 13.93 16.92 -11.97
CA THR A 690 14.68 18.11 -11.53
C THR A 690 16.20 17.93 -11.68
N GLY A 691 16.65 16.68 -11.87
CA GLY A 691 18.04 16.31 -12.12
C GLY A 691 18.39 16.23 -13.61
N ARG A 692 19.57 15.69 -13.94
CA ARG A 692 20.02 15.53 -15.33
C ARG A 692 19.35 14.31 -15.99
N GLY A 693 18.26 14.57 -16.71
CA GLY A 693 17.65 13.67 -17.68
C GLY A 693 16.14 13.83 -17.79
N ASN A 694 15.46 12.84 -18.38
CA ASN A 694 14.09 13.02 -18.86
C ASN A 694 13.04 12.63 -17.81
N ALA A 695 11.94 13.39 -17.74
CA ALA A 695 10.76 12.98 -16.98
C ALA A 695 10.04 11.81 -17.69
N GLY A 696 9.32 10.99 -16.92
CA GLY A 696 8.54 9.88 -17.46
C GLY A 696 7.21 10.31 -18.06
N LYS A 697 6.55 9.37 -18.75
CA LYS A 697 5.24 9.52 -19.36
C LYS A 697 4.13 9.26 -18.35
N ILE A 698 2.97 9.86 -18.58
CA ILE A 698 1.75 9.55 -17.83
C ILE A 698 0.71 9.02 -18.82
N PHE A 699 0.28 7.77 -18.62
CA PHE A 699 -0.76 7.09 -19.37
C PHE A 699 -1.97 6.82 -18.47
N VAL A 700 -3.14 7.27 -18.88
CA VAL A 700 -4.41 7.05 -18.19
C VAL A 700 -5.38 6.40 -19.16
N ASN A 701 -5.94 5.25 -18.77
CA ASN A 701 -6.99 4.55 -19.49
C ASN A 701 -8.12 4.23 -18.52
N ALA A 702 -9.17 5.05 -18.52
CA ALA A 702 -10.35 4.87 -17.68
C ALA A 702 -11.53 4.48 -18.59
N SER A 703 -12.12 3.28 -18.49
CA SER A 703 -13.16 2.88 -19.47
C SER A 703 -14.37 3.80 -19.46
N ASP A 704 -14.75 4.30 -18.28
CA ASP A 704 -15.99 5.04 -18.10
C ASP A 704 -15.72 6.54 -18.05
N SER A 705 -14.93 7.02 -17.08
CA SER A 705 -14.70 8.46 -16.92
C SER A 705 -13.39 8.86 -16.24
N VAL A 706 -12.86 10.03 -16.62
CA VAL A 706 -11.82 10.77 -15.91
C VAL A 706 -12.42 12.07 -15.41
N VAL A 707 -12.39 12.32 -14.10
CA VAL A 707 -12.88 13.55 -13.48
C VAL A 707 -11.76 14.19 -12.67
N ILE A 708 -11.44 15.45 -12.97
CA ILE A 708 -10.39 16.23 -12.31
C ILE A 708 -11.02 17.51 -11.75
N ASP A 709 -11.01 17.67 -10.42
CA ASP A 709 -11.88 18.61 -9.71
C ASP A 709 -11.18 19.33 -8.53
N GLY A 710 -11.24 20.66 -8.44
CA GLY A 710 -10.76 21.43 -7.28
C GLY A 710 -9.25 21.75 -7.22
N ALA A 711 -8.73 22.62 -8.10
CA ALA A 711 -7.33 23.09 -8.15
C ALA A 711 -6.26 21.97 -8.18
N VAL A 712 -6.63 20.83 -8.77
CA VAL A 712 -5.82 19.62 -8.95
C VAL A 712 -4.81 19.76 -10.10
N LYS A 713 -3.69 19.01 -10.03
CA LYS A 713 -2.65 19.01 -11.08
C LYS A 713 -2.24 17.60 -11.55
N VAL A 714 -2.34 17.35 -12.86
CA VAL A 714 -1.74 16.20 -13.56
C VAL A 714 -0.59 16.70 -14.42
N SER A 715 0.66 16.60 -13.94
CA SER A 715 1.79 17.33 -14.53
C SER A 715 3.03 16.49 -14.81
N GLY A 716 3.70 16.75 -15.93
CA GLY A 716 5.08 16.33 -16.13
C GLY A 716 5.95 17.58 -16.12
N ASN A 717 6.96 17.66 -15.25
CA ASN A 717 7.85 18.83 -15.20
C ASN A 717 9.26 18.44 -15.62
N PHE A 718 9.80 19.14 -16.62
CA PHE A 718 11.12 18.90 -17.20
C PHE A 718 12.10 20.00 -16.75
N GLN A 719 13.04 19.73 -15.83
CA GLN A 719 14.19 20.59 -15.58
C GLN A 719 15.47 19.78 -15.83
N SER A 720 15.97 19.75 -17.07
CA SER A 720 17.30 19.20 -17.33
C SER A 720 18.03 19.92 -18.47
N VAL A 721 19.25 20.35 -18.19
CA VAL A 721 20.24 20.79 -19.17
C VAL A 721 20.71 19.55 -19.96
N VAL A 722 20.70 19.64 -21.29
CA VAL A 722 21.19 18.68 -22.33
C VAL A 722 20.11 17.81 -23.01
N ASP A 723 19.98 18.08 -24.32
CA ASP A 723 19.42 17.37 -25.48
C ASP A 723 17.94 16.90 -25.55
N ASP A 724 17.21 17.70 -26.34
CA ASP A 724 16.03 17.49 -27.20
C ASP A 724 15.41 16.07 -27.35
N PHE A 725 14.45 15.71 -26.49
CA PHE A 725 13.49 14.61 -26.76
C PHE A 725 12.08 14.92 -26.21
N GLN A 726 11.06 14.64 -27.03
CA GLN A 726 9.62 14.88 -26.80
C GLN A 726 8.96 13.66 -26.13
N PHE A 727 8.19 13.83 -25.05
CA PHE A 727 7.49 12.72 -24.35
C PHE A 727 5.97 12.95 -24.21
N PRO A 728 5.11 11.99 -24.60
CA PRO A 728 3.65 12.14 -24.58
C PRO A 728 3.02 11.79 -23.23
N LYS A 729 1.94 12.50 -22.91
CA LYS A 729 0.88 12.14 -21.95
C LYS A 729 -0.31 11.64 -22.72
N PHE A 730 -0.96 10.58 -22.26
CA PHE A 730 -2.12 10.00 -22.94
C PHE A 730 -3.26 9.76 -21.96
N ILE A 731 -4.45 10.28 -22.25
CA ILE A 731 -5.68 9.99 -21.52
C ILE A 731 -6.68 9.36 -22.47
N SER A 732 -7.30 8.25 -22.07
CA SER A 732 -8.38 7.57 -22.79
C SER A 732 -9.57 7.31 -21.88
N SER A 733 -10.77 7.73 -22.28
CA SER A 733 -12.03 7.44 -21.57
C SER A 733 -13.31 7.66 -22.37
N ASP A 734 -14.49 7.28 -21.87
CA ASP A 734 -15.74 7.71 -22.51
C ASP A 734 -16.15 9.14 -22.14
N LEU A 735 -15.87 9.58 -20.91
CA LEU A 735 -16.05 10.97 -20.46
C LEU A 735 -14.76 11.51 -19.82
N THR A 736 -14.36 12.74 -20.16
CA THR A 736 -13.31 13.49 -19.45
C THR A 736 -13.86 14.83 -18.97
N GLU A 737 -13.80 15.10 -17.66
CA GLU A 737 -14.24 16.36 -17.04
C GLU A 737 -13.06 17.03 -16.30
N ILE A 738 -12.82 18.31 -16.59
CA ILE A 738 -11.81 19.15 -15.93
C ILE A 738 -12.49 20.39 -15.38
N LEU A 739 -12.59 20.45 -14.05
CA LEU A 739 -13.44 21.38 -13.33
C LEU A 739 -12.61 22.26 -12.38
N ASP A 740 -13.16 23.40 -11.99
CA ASP A 740 -12.73 24.19 -10.83
C ASP A 740 -11.22 24.47 -10.76
N SER A 741 -10.69 25.09 -11.82
CA SER A 741 -9.25 25.42 -11.98
C SER A 741 -8.28 24.23 -11.97
N SER A 742 -8.78 23.01 -12.17
CA SER A 742 -7.93 21.82 -12.32
C SER A 742 -7.17 21.83 -13.64
N LYS A 743 -5.98 21.21 -13.65
CA LYS A 743 -5.05 21.32 -14.78
C LYS A 743 -4.43 19.99 -15.17
N ILE A 744 -4.44 19.70 -16.48
CA ILE A 744 -3.56 18.71 -17.11
C ILE A 744 -2.44 19.48 -17.79
N SER A 745 -1.18 19.24 -17.43
CA SER A 745 -0.08 20.04 -18.00
C SER A 745 1.18 19.30 -18.36
N SER A 746 1.86 19.74 -19.41
CA SER A 746 3.21 19.33 -19.78
C SER A 746 4.08 20.58 -19.78
N SER A 747 5.05 20.67 -18.86
CA SER A 747 5.82 21.90 -18.64
C SER A 747 7.33 21.69 -18.76
N ALA A 748 7.97 22.49 -19.63
CA ALA A 748 9.43 22.58 -19.72
C ALA A 748 9.99 23.72 -18.86
N GLY A 749 10.99 23.41 -18.04
CA GLY A 749 11.65 24.26 -17.06
C GLY A 749 12.82 25.08 -17.64
N LEU A 750 13.81 25.40 -16.80
CA LEU A 750 14.94 26.28 -17.14
C LEU A 750 15.88 25.62 -18.17
N GLY A 751 16.04 26.19 -19.37
CA GLY A 751 16.95 25.71 -20.43
C GLY A 751 16.31 25.56 -21.82
N THR A 752 16.99 24.93 -22.79
CA THR A 752 16.47 24.71 -24.16
C THR A 752 15.51 23.52 -24.31
N THR A 753 14.97 23.00 -23.21
CA THR A 753 14.10 21.81 -23.19
C THR A 753 12.73 22.09 -23.79
N ASN A 754 12.21 21.15 -24.57
CA ASN A 754 10.90 21.27 -25.21
C ASN A 754 9.79 20.65 -24.34
N GLY A 755 8.60 21.24 -24.33
CA GLY A 755 7.39 20.66 -23.76
C GLY A 755 7.00 19.42 -24.56
N GLY A 756 6.58 18.36 -23.86
CA GLY A 756 6.24 17.07 -24.47
C GLY A 756 4.92 17.09 -25.27
N GLU A 757 4.19 15.98 -25.32
CA GLU A 757 2.88 15.91 -25.96
C GLU A 757 1.78 15.65 -24.92
N ILE A 758 0.57 16.17 -25.15
CA ILE A 758 -0.64 15.84 -24.39
C ILE A 758 -1.67 15.31 -25.39
N GLN A 759 -2.07 14.06 -25.23
CA GLN A 759 -3.07 13.40 -26.06
C GLN A 759 -4.26 12.97 -25.21
N ILE A 760 -5.46 13.40 -25.60
CA ILE A 760 -6.71 12.99 -24.96
C ILE A 760 -7.57 12.32 -26.03
N SER A 761 -8.02 11.10 -25.76
CA SER A 761 -8.93 10.34 -26.60
C SER A 761 -10.20 10.07 -25.78
N THR A 762 -11.31 10.72 -26.11
CA THR A 762 -12.52 10.57 -25.28
C THR A 762 -13.82 10.45 -26.06
N GLY A 763 -14.90 9.96 -25.46
CA GLY A 763 -16.25 10.13 -26.01
C GLY A 763 -16.61 11.61 -25.96
N LYS A 764 -16.65 12.18 -24.75
CA LYS A 764 -16.99 13.58 -24.46
C LYS A 764 -15.92 14.25 -23.60
N LEU A 765 -15.49 15.46 -23.97
CA LEU A 765 -14.59 16.30 -23.16
C LEU A 765 -15.36 17.53 -22.64
N VAL A 766 -15.31 17.78 -21.34
CA VAL A 766 -15.91 18.93 -20.67
C VAL A 766 -14.85 19.65 -19.84
N ILE A 767 -14.66 20.94 -20.07
CA ILE A 767 -13.72 21.79 -19.33
C ILE A 767 -14.47 23.03 -18.87
N THR A 768 -14.65 23.20 -17.56
CA THR A 768 -15.47 24.30 -17.00
C THR A 768 -14.84 24.95 -15.77
N ASN A 769 -15.38 26.09 -15.34
CA ASN A 769 -14.98 26.80 -14.11
C ASN A 769 -13.45 27.05 -13.98
N GLY A 770 -12.79 27.40 -15.09
CA GLY A 770 -11.36 27.68 -15.15
C GLY A 770 -10.45 26.46 -15.26
N GLY A 771 -11.00 25.24 -15.39
CA GLY A 771 -10.20 24.04 -15.68
C GLY A 771 -9.43 24.17 -17.01
N SER A 772 -8.26 23.53 -17.13
CA SER A 772 -7.43 23.70 -18.32
C SER A 772 -6.57 22.49 -18.72
N ILE A 773 -6.22 22.44 -20.00
CA ILE A 773 -5.14 21.60 -20.55
C ILE A 773 -4.03 22.52 -21.01
N GLU A 774 -2.81 22.34 -20.51
CA GLU A 774 -1.74 23.31 -20.70
C GLU A 774 -0.41 22.74 -21.17
N GLY A 775 0.10 23.25 -22.28
CA GLY A 775 1.49 23.13 -22.68
C GLY A 775 2.24 24.39 -22.27
N PHE A 776 3.29 24.28 -21.46
CA PHE A 776 4.03 25.45 -20.99
C PHE A 776 5.54 25.27 -21.17
N SER A 777 6.25 26.33 -21.57
CA SER A 777 7.71 26.33 -21.60
C SER A 777 8.29 27.68 -21.20
N LEU A 778 9.39 27.66 -20.43
CA LEU A 778 10.12 28.88 -20.09
C LEU A 778 11.01 29.40 -21.23
N SER A 779 11.74 28.51 -21.91
CA SER A 779 12.69 28.91 -22.97
C SER A 779 12.82 27.99 -24.19
N GLY A 780 12.52 26.69 -24.10
CA GLY A 780 12.42 25.79 -25.27
C GLY A 780 11.01 25.77 -25.87
N ASN A 781 10.72 24.84 -26.78
CA ASN A 781 9.40 24.76 -27.42
C ASN A 781 8.32 24.39 -26.39
N SER A 782 7.06 24.78 -26.57
CA SER A 782 5.97 24.31 -25.71
C SER A 782 5.44 22.93 -26.16
N ALA A 783 4.46 22.38 -25.47
CA ALA A 783 3.94 21.03 -25.73
C ALA A 783 3.15 20.94 -27.05
N LYS A 784 2.99 19.76 -27.64
CA LYS A 784 1.93 19.51 -28.63
C LYS A 784 0.67 19.03 -27.92
N ILE A 785 -0.51 19.57 -28.23
CA ILE A 785 -1.78 19.14 -27.60
C ILE A 785 -2.71 18.56 -28.68
N THR A 786 -3.15 17.31 -28.50
CA THR A 786 -4.08 16.62 -29.40
C THR A 786 -5.30 16.13 -28.62
N VAL A 787 -6.50 16.52 -29.05
CA VAL A 787 -7.77 16.04 -28.48
C VAL A 787 -8.56 15.32 -29.58
N ASN A 788 -8.86 14.05 -29.36
CA ASN A 788 -9.71 13.23 -30.22
C ASN A 788 -10.98 12.85 -29.47
N SER A 789 -12.09 13.54 -29.73
CA SER A 789 -13.41 13.26 -29.17
C SER A 789 -14.29 12.53 -30.18
N ARG A 790 -15.00 11.47 -29.78
CA ARG A 790 -15.98 10.78 -30.64
C ARG A 790 -17.30 11.55 -30.77
N GLU A 791 -17.59 12.44 -29.81
CA GLU A 791 -18.83 13.21 -29.72
C GLU A 791 -18.54 14.72 -29.61
N ILE A 792 -18.47 15.26 -28.40
CA ILE A 792 -18.43 16.71 -28.16
C ILE A 792 -17.26 17.13 -27.29
N VAL A 793 -16.66 18.27 -27.64
CA VAL A 793 -15.74 19.04 -26.79
C VAL A 793 -16.45 20.31 -26.33
N THR A 794 -16.56 20.52 -25.02
CA THR A 794 -17.18 21.71 -24.41
C THR A 794 -16.17 22.41 -23.51
N LEU A 795 -15.86 23.68 -23.83
CA LEU A 795 -15.07 24.59 -22.99
C LEU A 795 -16.00 25.71 -22.53
N ASP A 796 -16.20 25.87 -21.23
CA ASP A 796 -17.20 26.81 -20.71
C ASP A 796 -16.71 27.59 -19.48
N GLY A 797 -16.67 28.91 -19.64
CA GLY A 797 -16.56 29.83 -18.52
C GLY A 797 -15.14 30.16 -18.07
N VAL A 798 -15.09 30.81 -16.91
CA VAL A 798 -13.88 31.20 -16.18
C VAL A 798 -14.02 30.75 -14.73
N SER A 799 -12.91 30.59 -14.00
CA SER A 799 -12.94 30.28 -12.58
C SER A 799 -13.69 31.37 -11.81
N LYS A 800 -14.39 30.97 -10.75
CA LYS A 800 -15.18 31.89 -9.94
C LYS A 800 -14.35 32.75 -8.97
N ASP A 801 -13.03 32.54 -8.76
CA ASP A 801 -12.28 33.32 -7.76
C ASP A 801 -10.73 33.44 -7.96
N PHE A 802 -10.21 34.68 -7.74
CA PHE A 802 -9.12 35.08 -6.82
C PHE A 802 -9.08 36.63 -6.81
N ILE A 803 -9.59 37.30 -5.76
CA ILE A 803 -9.45 38.76 -5.60
C ILE A 803 -8.09 39.05 -4.93
N LEU A 804 -7.17 39.65 -5.66
CA LEU A 804 -5.90 40.16 -5.13
C LEU A 804 -6.15 41.26 -4.08
N PHE A 805 -5.18 41.51 -3.19
CA PHE A 805 -5.30 42.52 -2.12
C PHE A 805 -5.55 43.95 -2.63
N ASP A 806 -5.27 44.21 -3.91
CA ASP A 806 -5.56 45.47 -4.61
C ASP A 806 -6.98 45.53 -5.22
N GLY A 807 -7.79 44.48 -5.02
CA GLY A 807 -9.14 44.34 -5.56
C GLY A 807 -9.19 43.77 -6.99
N SER A 808 -8.06 43.39 -7.60
CA SER A 808 -8.04 42.83 -8.95
C SER A 808 -8.37 41.33 -8.97
N GLU A 809 -9.28 40.92 -9.86
CA GLU A 809 -9.70 39.52 -9.98
C GLU A 809 -8.83 38.74 -10.98
N ILE A 810 -8.10 37.73 -10.51
CA ILE A 810 -7.47 36.71 -11.37
C ILE A 810 -8.49 35.63 -11.66
N ARG A 811 -9.19 35.77 -12.79
CA ARG A 811 -10.06 34.70 -13.33
C ARG A 811 -9.27 33.83 -14.31
N ASN A 812 -9.15 32.53 -14.02
CA ASN A 812 -8.57 31.54 -14.93
C ASN A 812 -9.59 31.17 -16.00
N ARG A 813 -9.21 31.19 -17.28
CA ARG A 813 -10.12 30.82 -18.36
C ARG A 813 -10.17 29.30 -18.49
N SER A 814 -11.37 28.74 -18.66
CA SER A 814 -11.48 27.36 -19.09
C SER A 814 -10.89 27.22 -20.48
N GLY A 815 -10.01 26.25 -20.71
CA GLY A 815 -9.40 26.18 -22.04
C GLY A 815 -8.30 25.18 -22.28
N ILE A 816 -7.89 25.15 -23.55
CA ILE A 816 -6.71 24.43 -24.02
C ILE A 816 -5.66 25.47 -24.38
N ASN A 817 -4.64 25.60 -23.54
CA ASN A 817 -3.70 26.70 -23.57
C ASN A 817 -2.30 26.18 -23.85
N ASN A 818 -1.64 26.72 -24.87
CA ASN A 818 -0.27 26.36 -25.16
C ASN A 818 0.57 27.63 -25.19
N GLU A 819 1.62 27.70 -24.37
CA GLU A 819 2.33 28.94 -24.14
C GLU A 819 3.86 28.76 -24.01
N VAL A 820 4.60 29.69 -24.62
CA VAL A 820 6.00 29.97 -24.28
C VAL A 820 6.07 31.29 -23.53
N SER A 821 6.69 31.25 -22.35
CA SER A 821 6.71 32.35 -21.37
C SER A 821 7.58 33.54 -21.79
N ASN A 822 7.48 34.64 -21.03
CA ASN A 822 8.23 35.89 -21.25
C ASN A 822 9.75 35.64 -21.39
N GLY A 823 10.32 36.05 -22.52
CA GLY A 823 11.76 35.96 -22.79
C GLY A 823 12.24 34.60 -23.28
N GLY A 824 11.36 33.60 -23.44
CA GLY A 824 11.70 32.31 -24.04
C GLY A 824 11.98 32.42 -25.54
N THR A 825 12.79 31.52 -26.11
CA THR A 825 13.15 31.54 -27.55
C THR A 825 12.55 30.39 -28.36
N GLY A 826 11.95 29.40 -27.71
CA GLY A 826 11.32 28.27 -28.39
C GLY A 826 9.96 28.59 -29.00
N ASN A 827 9.54 27.75 -29.94
CA ASN A 827 8.26 27.86 -30.64
C ASN A 827 7.13 27.20 -29.83
N VAL A 828 5.93 27.71 -29.98
CA VAL A 828 4.74 27.10 -29.36
C VAL A 828 4.30 25.90 -30.21
N GLY A 829 3.97 24.78 -29.58
CA GLY A 829 3.50 23.58 -30.26
C GLY A 829 2.07 23.69 -30.79
N THR A 830 1.69 22.77 -31.67
CA THR A 830 0.34 22.74 -32.27
C THR A 830 -0.73 22.31 -31.27
N VAL A 831 -1.93 22.91 -31.37
CA VAL A 831 -3.17 22.41 -30.75
C VAL A 831 -4.06 21.82 -31.84
N ALA A 832 -4.33 20.51 -31.79
CA ALA A 832 -5.16 19.81 -32.76
C ALA A 832 -6.39 19.18 -32.08
N ILE A 833 -7.59 19.44 -32.60
CA ILE A 833 -8.85 18.90 -32.07
C ILE A 833 -9.63 18.20 -33.18
N GLN A 834 -10.03 16.96 -32.92
CA GLN A 834 -10.96 16.18 -33.73
C GLN A 834 -12.21 15.89 -32.90
N ALA A 835 -13.41 16.23 -33.41
CA ALA A 835 -14.67 16.02 -32.70
C ALA A 835 -15.87 15.94 -33.67
N ARG A 836 -17.08 15.59 -33.18
CA ARG A 836 -18.32 15.88 -33.93
C ARG A 836 -18.79 17.30 -33.69
N GLU A 837 -18.75 17.77 -32.44
CA GLU A 837 -19.12 19.14 -32.07
C GLU A 837 -18.06 19.78 -31.16
N LEU A 838 -17.82 21.08 -31.31
CA LEU A 838 -16.95 21.88 -30.44
C LEU A 838 -17.69 23.15 -30.00
N SER A 839 -17.77 23.38 -28.69
CA SER A 839 -18.37 24.58 -28.11
C SER A 839 -17.37 25.29 -27.19
N ILE A 840 -17.13 26.58 -27.45
CA ILE A 840 -16.28 27.47 -26.65
C ILE A 840 -17.17 28.62 -26.16
N LEU A 841 -17.48 28.62 -24.87
CA LEU A 841 -18.56 29.43 -24.30
C LEU A 841 -18.05 30.32 -23.15
N ASN A 842 -18.70 31.46 -22.96
CA ASN A 842 -18.65 32.28 -21.73
C ASN A 842 -17.22 32.72 -21.28
N GLY A 843 -16.34 33.06 -22.21
CA GLY A 843 -14.97 33.52 -21.93
C GLY A 843 -13.92 32.40 -21.93
N ALA A 844 -14.30 31.17 -22.28
CA ALA A 844 -13.37 30.06 -22.49
C ALA A 844 -12.46 30.28 -23.71
N GLN A 845 -11.34 29.56 -23.78
CA GLN A 845 -10.34 29.78 -24.82
C GLN A 845 -9.67 28.51 -25.36
N ILE A 846 -9.20 28.61 -26.60
CA ILE A 846 -8.17 27.73 -27.17
C ILE A 846 -7.03 28.64 -27.61
N SER A 847 -5.83 28.44 -27.08
CA SER A 847 -4.69 29.29 -27.41
C SER A 847 -3.41 28.52 -27.70
N SER A 848 -2.60 29.09 -28.58
CA SER A 848 -1.25 28.64 -28.92
C SER A 848 -0.34 29.85 -29.11
N ASP A 849 -0.09 30.55 -27.99
CA ASP A 849 0.47 31.89 -27.95
C ASP A 849 1.93 31.92 -27.45
N THR A 850 2.77 32.79 -28.02
CA THR A 850 4.14 33.07 -27.57
C THR A 850 4.22 34.45 -26.95
N ARG A 851 4.84 34.54 -25.78
CA ARG A 851 5.31 35.79 -25.15
C ARG A 851 6.83 35.93 -25.29
N GLY A 852 7.45 35.16 -26.17
CA GLY A 852 8.89 35.06 -26.34
C GLY A 852 9.37 35.50 -27.73
N GLY A 853 10.62 35.18 -28.05
CA GLY A 853 11.20 35.38 -29.39
C GLY A 853 10.88 34.28 -30.40
N GLY A 854 10.35 33.13 -29.98
CA GLY A 854 9.97 32.02 -30.88
C GLY A 854 8.57 32.18 -31.47
N LYS A 855 8.21 31.35 -32.46
CA LYS A 855 6.94 31.44 -33.21
C LYS A 855 5.73 30.96 -32.41
N GLY A 856 4.57 31.56 -32.64
CA GLY A 856 3.26 31.05 -32.20
C GLY A 856 2.94 29.71 -32.88
N GLY A 857 2.07 28.92 -32.27
CA GLY A 857 1.82 27.54 -32.69
C GLY A 857 0.50 27.43 -33.46
N ASP A 858 0.40 26.47 -34.37
CA ASP A 858 -0.82 26.32 -35.18
C ASP A 858 -1.98 25.76 -34.35
N ILE A 859 -3.21 26.13 -34.71
CA ILE A 859 -4.45 25.55 -34.19
C ILE A 859 -5.19 24.86 -35.33
N MET A 860 -5.47 23.57 -35.19
CA MET A 860 -6.16 22.76 -36.19
C MET A 860 -7.44 22.15 -35.61
N LEU A 861 -8.59 22.58 -36.12
CA LEU A 861 -9.90 22.11 -35.67
C LEU A 861 -10.58 21.35 -36.81
N ASN A 862 -10.70 20.03 -36.67
CA ASN A 862 -11.41 19.17 -37.61
C ASN A 862 -12.67 18.61 -36.95
N VAL A 863 -13.79 19.29 -37.13
CA VAL A 863 -15.02 19.05 -36.37
C VAL A 863 -16.18 18.74 -37.30
N ARG A 864 -16.73 17.52 -37.26
CA ARG A 864 -17.64 17.04 -38.31
C ARG A 864 -18.91 17.89 -38.51
N ASP A 865 -19.59 18.25 -37.43
CA ASP A 865 -20.95 18.81 -37.48
C ASP A 865 -20.95 20.33 -37.27
N ARG A 866 -20.44 20.83 -36.14
CA ARG A 866 -20.41 22.28 -35.87
C ARG A 866 -19.33 22.73 -34.89
N VAL A 867 -18.88 23.98 -35.06
CA VAL A 867 -18.07 24.75 -34.11
C VAL A 867 -18.85 25.99 -33.67
N ILE A 868 -18.98 26.19 -32.35
CA ILE A 868 -19.61 27.38 -31.74
C ILE A 868 -18.57 28.10 -30.89
N VAL A 869 -18.33 29.38 -31.17
CA VAL A 869 -17.54 30.29 -30.33
C VAL A 869 -18.45 31.42 -29.87
N ASP A 870 -18.71 31.50 -28.57
CA ASP A 870 -19.63 32.43 -27.95
C ASP A 870 -18.96 33.14 -26.77
N GLY A 871 -18.77 34.45 -26.87
CA GLY A 871 -18.12 35.25 -25.81
C GLY A 871 -18.94 35.41 -24.54
N GLY A 872 -20.27 35.23 -24.62
CA GLY A 872 -21.17 35.44 -23.47
C GLY A 872 -21.19 36.90 -22.98
N GLN A 873 -21.65 37.10 -21.73
CA GLN A 873 -21.88 38.44 -21.13
C GLN A 873 -20.86 38.83 -20.04
N PHE A 874 -19.78 38.06 -19.86
CA PHE A 874 -18.90 38.14 -18.67
C PHE A 874 -17.70 39.11 -18.79
N GLY A 875 -17.70 40.01 -19.78
CA GLY A 875 -16.65 41.04 -19.92
C GLY A 875 -15.27 40.51 -20.36
N ARG A 876 -15.17 39.23 -20.73
CA ARG A 876 -14.01 38.62 -21.39
C ARG A 876 -14.49 37.82 -22.60
N GLU A 877 -13.90 38.09 -23.75
CA GLU A 877 -14.22 37.44 -25.02
C GLU A 877 -13.77 35.98 -25.00
N SER A 878 -14.60 35.05 -25.47
CA SER A 878 -14.15 33.69 -25.82
C SER A 878 -13.27 33.77 -27.05
N ASN A 879 -12.12 33.11 -27.03
CA ASN A 879 -11.13 33.27 -28.10
C ASN A 879 -10.50 31.97 -28.59
N ILE A 880 -10.22 31.94 -29.88
CA ILE A 880 -9.26 31.02 -30.50
C ILE A 880 -8.07 31.87 -30.94
N SER A 881 -6.91 31.73 -30.30
CA SER A 881 -5.75 32.59 -30.56
C SER A 881 -4.48 31.82 -30.88
N SER A 882 -3.79 32.24 -31.95
CA SER A 882 -2.39 31.89 -32.17
C SER A 882 -1.61 33.17 -32.32
N SER A 883 -0.99 33.63 -31.24
CA SER A 883 -0.48 35.00 -31.15
C SER A 883 0.99 35.08 -30.75
N SER A 884 1.66 36.15 -31.17
CA SER A 884 3.01 36.53 -30.76
C SER A 884 2.98 37.93 -30.15
N SER A 885 3.45 38.08 -28.92
CA SER A 885 3.32 39.33 -28.15
C SER A 885 4.63 39.84 -27.55
N ASP A 886 4.71 41.15 -27.38
CA ASP A 886 5.89 41.84 -26.84
C ASP A 886 6.00 41.67 -25.32
N THR A 887 7.25 41.71 -24.84
CA THR A 887 7.54 41.58 -23.41
C THR A 887 8.11 42.83 -22.81
N THR A 888 7.44 43.32 -21.76
CA THR A 888 8.00 44.24 -20.78
C THR A 888 8.75 43.45 -19.73
N LEU A 889 10.05 43.70 -19.60
CA LEU A 889 10.84 43.17 -18.50
C LEU A 889 10.62 44.00 -17.22
N PRO A 890 10.88 43.44 -16.02
CA PRO A 890 10.75 44.16 -14.75
C PRO A 890 11.61 45.43 -14.65
N ASP A 891 12.64 45.57 -15.48
CA ASP A 891 13.51 46.75 -15.57
C ASP A 891 12.95 47.85 -16.50
N GLY A 892 11.73 47.67 -17.03
CA GLY A 892 11.07 48.61 -17.93
C GLY A 892 11.59 48.59 -19.36
N THR A 893 12.53 47.69 -19.71
CA THR A 893 13.02 47.53 -21.09
C THR A 893 12.14 46.55 -21.87
N PHE A 894 11.89 46.86 -23.14
CA PHE A 894 11.12 46.00 -24.05
C PHE A 894 12.06 45.02 -24.76
N ARG A 895 11.85 43.71 -24.58
CA ARG A 895 12.37 42.72 -25.52
C ARG A 895 11.31 42.49 -26.58
N ARG A 896 11.62 42.87 -27.83
CA ARG A 896 10.71 42.66 -28.96
C ARG A 896 10.63 41.17 -29.28
N GLY A 897 9.44 40.58 -29.17
CA GLY A 897 9.17 39.22 -29.61
C GLY A 897 9.29 39.10 -31.13
N ARG A 898 10.40 38.60 -31.66
CA ARG A 898 10.60 38.51 -33.13
C ARG A 898 9.81 37.38 -33.81
N GLY A 899 9.10 36.54 -33.08
CA GLY A 899 8.42 35.36 -33.63
C GLY A 899 7.16 35.70 -34.42
N ASP A 900 6.96 35.01 -35.54
CA ASP A 900 5.70 35.04 -36.30
C ASP A 900 4.57 34.39 -35.48
N ALA A 901 3.33 34.82 -35.70
CA ALA A 901 2.15 34.12 -35.19
C ALA A 901 1.89 32.83 -35.97
N GLY A 902 1.24 31.85 -35.34
CA GLY A 902 0.84 30.60 -36.01
C GLY A 902 -0.48 30.75 -36.77
N SER A 903 -0.86 29.71 -37.51
CA SER A 903 -2.07 29.70 -38.34
C SER A 903 -3.23 28.96 -37.66
N ILE A 904 -4.47 29.32 -38.02
CA ILE A 904 -5.68 28.68 -37.51
C ILE A 904 -6.42 28.04 -38.68
N ALA A 905 -6.62 26.72 -38.64
CA ALA A 905 -7.38 25.98 -39.63
C ALA A 905 -8.65 25.39 -39.00
N ILE A 906 -9.82 25.67 -39.59
CA ILE A 906 -11.12 25.18 -39.11
C ILE A 906 -11.84 24.47 -40.26
N ASN A 907 -12.08 23.18 -40.10
CA ASN A 907 -12.89 22.36 -40.99
C ASN A 907 -14.13 21.89 -40.25
N THR A 908 -15.33 22.36 -40.64
CA THR A 908 -16.58 21.94 -40.00
C THR A 908 -17.82 22.11 -40.87
N GLY A 909 -18.95 21.45 -40.55
CA GLY A 909 -20.21 21.71 -41.25
C GLY A 909 -20.68 23.16 -41.04
N ILE A 910 -20.80 23.60 -39.79
CA ILE A 910 -21.29 24.93 -39.43
C ILE A 910 -20.34 25.61 -38.46
N LEU A 911 -19.88 26.83 -38.78
CA LEU A 911 -19.14 27.71 -37.87
C LEU A 911 -20.02 28.87 -37.43
N THR A 912 -20.22 29.02 -36.11
CA THR A 912 -20.91 30.18 -35.51
C THR A 912 -19.98 30.91 -34.55
N VAL A 913 -19.75 32.20 -34.79
CA VAL A 913 -18.97 33.10 -33.93
C VAL A 913 -19.89 34.24 -33.49
N ARG A 914 -20.15 34.39 -32.19
CA ARG A 914 -21.12 35.39 -31.70
C ARG A 914 -20.76 36.02 -30.35
N ASN A 915 -21.44 37.11 -30.02
CA ASN A 915 -21.35 37.83 -28.74
C ASN A 915 -19.91 38.22 -28.37
N ASN A 916 -19.26 39.05 -29.19
CA ASN A 916 -17.86 39.46 -29.01
C ASN A 916 -16.83 38.31 -29.03
N ALA A 917 -17.19 37.11 -29.47
CA ALA A 917 -16.20 36.05 -29.67
C ALA A 917 -15.21 36.40 -30.78
N VAL A 918 -13.95 35.96 -30.62
CA VAL A 918 -12.87 36.29 -31.55
C VAL A 918 -12.10 35.05 -31.98
N ILE A 919 -11.90 34.89 -33.28
CA ILE A 919 -10.92 33.96 -33.88
C ILE A 919 -9.79 34.81 -34.44
N ILE A 920 -8.59 34.71 -33.86
CA ILE A 920 -7.51 35.65 -34.15
C ILE A 920 -6.12 35.01 -34.27
N SER A 921 -5.42 35.37 -35.33
CA SER A 921 -3.99 35.13 -35.49
C SER A 921 -3.26 36.48 -35.45
N SER A 922 -2.55 36.77 -34.36
CA SER A 922 -2.02 38.12 -34.13
C SER A 922 -0.52 38.17 -33.82
N SER A 923 0.19 39.13 -34.40
CA SER A 923 1.54 39.50 -34.00
C SER A 923 1.56 40.96 -33.58
N THR A 924 1.70 41.19 -32.27
CA THR A 924 1.79 42.54 -31.71
C THR A 924 3.22 43.08 -31.70
N SER A 925 4.18 42.35 -32.27
CA SER A 925 5.59 42.72 -32.34
C SER A 925 6.07 42.89 -33.80
N ILE A 926 7.30 42.47 -34.13
CA ILE A 926 7.92 42.54 -35.47
C ILE A 926 7.69 41.29 -36.33
N GLY A 927 7.15 40.20 -35.78
CA GLY A 927 6.83 38.98 -36.55
C GLY A 927 5.58 39.15 -37.41
N LYS A 928 5.43 38.35 -38.46
CA LYS A 928 4.22 38.37 -39.32
C LYS A 928 3.02 37.74 -38.61
N ALA A 929 1.81 38.18 -38.94
CA ALA A 929 0.60 37.47 -38.53
C ALA A 929 0.44 36.18 -39.38
N GLY A 930 -0.04 35.09 -38.77
CA GLY A 930 -0.33 33.83 -39.45
C GLY A 930 -1.67 33.88 -40.20
N SER A 931 -2.01 32.82 -40.93
CA SER A 931 -3.24 32.78 -41.74
C SER A 931 -4.41 32.12 -40.99
N ILE A 932 -5.64 32.44 -41.39
CA ILE A 932 -6.85 31.77 -40.93
C ILE A 932 -7.52 31.11 -42.13
N ASP A 933 -7.64 29.79 -42.10
CA ASP A 933 -8.25 28.97 -43.16
C ASP A 933 -9.52 28.31 -42.64
N ILE A 934 -10.68 28.63 -43.22
CA ILE A 934 -11.99 28.13 -42.80
C ILE A 934 -12.64 27.41 -43.98
N THR A 935 -12.88 26.11 -43.83
CA THR A 935 -13.60 25.28 -44.80
C THR A 935 -14.89 24.78 -44.16
N VAL A 936 -16.04 25.24 -44.66
CA VAL A 936 -17.34 24.91 -44.06
C VAL A 936 -18.50 24.85 -45.05
N SER A 937 -19.67 24.40 -44.61
CA SER A 937 -20.91 24.62 -45.34
C SER A 937 -21.48 26.03 -45.07
N GLN A 938 -21.49 26.45 -43.80
CA GLN A 938 -22.09 27.73 -43.40
C GLN A 938 -21.23 28.45 -42.34
N VAL A 939 -20.99 29.75 -42.53
CA VAL A 939 -20.37 30.64 -41.53
C VAL A 939 -21.38 31.68 -41.07
N GLN A 940 -21.51 31.86 -39.75
CA GLN A 940 -22.29 32.94 -39.13
C GLN A 940 -21.42 33.72 -38.16
N VAL A 941 -21.18 35.00 -38.42
CA VAL A 941 -20.49 35.92 -37.51
C VAL A 941 -21.48 37.01 -37.11
N LYS A 942 -21.82 37.07 -35.82
CA LYS A 942 -22.91 37.92 -35.31
C LYS A 942 -22.52 38.63 -34.01
N ASP A 943 -23.25 39.69 -33.67
CA ASP A 943 -23.21 40.32 -32.35
C ASP A 943 -21.79 40.74 -31.93
N GLN A 944 -21.16 41.61 -32.72
CA GLN A 944 -19.82 42.16 -32.52
C GLN A 944 -18.68 41.13 -32.53
N ALA A 945 -18.94 39.89 -32.97
CA ALA A 945 -17.90 38.88 -33.14
C ALA A 945 -16.92 39.21 -34.29
N GLY A 946 -15.69 38.70 -34.16
CA GLY A 946 -14.60 38.96 -35.09
C GLY A 946 -13.85 37.71 -35.58
N ILE A 947 -13.47 37.70 -36.85
CA ILE A 947 -12.46 36.78 -37.40
C ILE A 947 -11.34 37.64 -37.99
N GLY A 948 -10.11 37.53 -37.50
CA GLY A 948 -9.08 38.46 -37.95
C GLY A 948 -7.64 38.02 -37.86
N THR A 949 -6.81 38.58 -38.73
CA THR A 949 -5.35 38.56 -38.59
C THR A 949 -4.87 39.97 -38.26
N VAL A 950 -4.01 40.11 -37.26
CA VAL A 950 -3.56 41.43 -36.80
C VAL A 950 -2.04 41.47 -36.78
N ALA A 951 -1.44 42.43 -37.49
CA ALA A 951 -0.01 42.69 -37.44
C ALA A 951 0.25 44.16 -37.06
N THR A 952 1.04 44.40 -36.01
CA THR A 952 1.24 45.75 -35.47
C THR A 952 2.33 46.55 -36.17
N THR A 953 3.38 45.91 -36.71
CA THR A 953 4.50 46.62 -37.36
C THR A 953 4.90 46.08 -38.74
N VAL A 954 4.44 44.90 -39.13
CA VAL A 954 4.75 44.23 -40.42
C VAL A 954 3.47 43.79 -41.15
N ASP A 955 3.61 43.07 -42.26
CA ASP A 955 2.49 42.65 -43.11
C ASP A 955 1.45 41.80 -42.35
N GLY A 956 0.17 42.05 -42.63
CA GLY A 956 -0.97 41.29 -42.13
C GLY A 956 -1.03 39.87 -42.70
N GLY A 957 -1.70 38.97 -41.96
CA GLY A 957 -1.89 37.58 -42.37
C GLY A 957 -3.08 37.42 -43.31
N ASN A 958 -3.23 36.27 -43.96
CA ASN A 958 -4.35 36.05 -44.88
C ASN A 958 -5.55 35.39 -44.18
N ILE A 959 -6.76 35.64 -44.69
CA ILE A 959 -7.97 34.92 -44.31
C ILE A 959 -8.56 34.28 -45.56
N ASN A 960 -8.72 32.95 -45.53
CA ASN A 960 -9.38 32.19 -46.58
C ASN A 960 -10.65 31.56 -46.01
N ILE A 961 -11.80 31.86 -46.60
CA ILE A 961 -13.10 31.26 -46.21
C ILE A 961 -13.70 30.57 -47.43
N ASN A 962 -13.84 29.25 -47.36
CA ASN A 962 -14.60 28.45 -48.31
C ASN A 962 -15.90 27.98 -47.64
N ALA A 963 -17.04 28.55 -48.05
CA ALA A 963 -18.36 28.28 -47.49
C ALA A 963 -19.32 27.78 -48.59
N SER A 964 -19.63 26.49 -48.63
CA SER A 964 -20.43 25.94 -49.74
C SER A 964 -21.82 26.56 -49.90
N ASP A 965 -22.44 27.04 -48.82
CA ASP A 965 -23.80 27.58 -48.82
C ASP A 965 -23.82 29.10 -48.63
N PHE A 966 -23.44 29.62 -47.45
CA PHE A 966 -23.46 31.05 -47.19
C PHE A 966 -22.51 31.50 -46.06
N LEU A 967 -22.09 32.78 -46.16
CA LEU A 967 -21.46 33.56 -45.11
C LEU A 967 -22.41 34.68 -44.68
N LEU A 968 -22.81 34.68 -43.41
CA LEU A 968 -23.70 35.66 -42.80
C LEU A 968 -22.97 36.53 -41.78
N LEU A 969 -22.99 37.84 -41.96
CA LEU A 969 -22.45 38.86 -41.06
C LEU A 969 -23.58 39.73 -40.50
N ARG A 970 -23.64 39.89 -39.17
CA ARG A 970 -24.67 40.68 -38.48
C ARG A 970 -24.17 41.48 -37.28
N ASN A 971 -24.91 42.52 -36.91
CA ASN A 971 -24.80 43.27 -35.65
C ASN A 971 -23.35 43.67 -35.29
N GLY A 972 -22.65 44.38 -36.17
CA GLY A 972 -21.32 44.94 -35.88
C GLY A 972 -20.16 43.96 -36.05
N SER A 973 -20.40 42.79 -36.63
CA SER A 973 -19.36 41.76 -36.83
C SER A 973 -18.32 42.12 -37.89
N VAL A 974 -17.10 41.61 -37.71
CA VAL A 974 -15.94 41.99 -38.52
C VAL A 974 -15.14 40.79 -39.02
N ILE A 975 -14.75 40.80 -40.30
CA ILE A 975 -13.69 39.96 -40.85
C ILE A 975 -12.54 40.90 -41.26
N SER A 976 -11.36 40.79 -40.64
CA SER A 976 -10.30 41.78 -40.87
C SER A 976 -8.88 41.24 -40.91
N THR A 977 -8.10 41.66 -41.90
CA THR A 977 -6.65 41.43 -42.02
C THR A 977 -5.85 42.72 -41.86
N THR A 978 -6.43 43.71 -41.17
CA THR A 978 -5.92 45.08 -41.15
C THR A 978 -4.55 45.19 -40.47
N ALA A 979 -3.59 45.80 -41.15
CA ALA A 979 -2.24 45.99 -40.65
C ALA A 979 -2.04 47.40 -40.03
N GLY A 980 -1.24 47.46 -38.97
CA GLY A 980 -0.80 48.71 -38.36
C GLY A 980 -1.75 49.34 -37.35
N ASN A 981 -2.95 48.79 -37.13
CA ASN A 981 -3.93 49.04 -36.06
C ASN A 981 -3.71 50.31 -35.19
N GLY A 982 -3.72 51.50 -35.79
CA GLY A 982 -3.59 52.79 -35.09
C GLY A 982 -2.16 53.17 -34.65
N ASN A 983 -1.14 52.37 -34.97
CA ASN A 983 0.26 52.72 -34.84
C ASN A 983 0.71 53.57 -36.05
N PRO A 984 0.92 54.88 -35.88
CA PRO A 984 1.30 55.76 -36.97
C PRO A 984 2.72 55.50 -37.49
N GLN A 985 3.50 54.57 -36.92
CA GLN A 985 4.81 54.16 -37.42
C GLN A 985 4.80 52.79 -38.13
N ALA A 986 3.67 52.10 -38.20
CA ALA A 986 3.57 50.77 -38.80
C ALA A 986 3.64 50.80 -40.33
N THR A 987 4.65 50.15 -40.92
CA THR A 987 4.86 50.08 -42.39
C THR A 987 4.26 48.84 -43.04
N GLY A 988 3.57 48.00 -42.28
CA GLY A 988 3.01 46.73 -42.74
C GLY A 988 1.89 46.88 -43.77
N THR A 989 1.88 46.00 -44.77
CA THR A 989 0.83 45.89 -45.78
C THR A 989 -0.39 45.15 -45.19
N GLY A 990 -1.61 45.57 -45.53
CA GLY A 990 -2.84 44.84 -45.16
C GLY A 990 -2.81 43.42 -45.73
N GLY A 991 -3.27 42.42 -44.96
CA GLY A 991 -3.28 41.03 -45.42
C GLY A 991 -4.39 40.76 -46.44
N ASN A 992 -4.39 39.59 -47.10
CA ASN A 992 -5.41 39.28 -48.12
C ASN A 992 -6.61 38.52 -47.54
N ILE A 993 -7.80 38.80 -48.06
CA ILE A 993 -9.04 38.09 -47.74
C ILE A 993 -9.55 37.45 -49.02
N ASP A 994 -9.64 36.13 -49.06
CA ASP A 994 -10.25 35.35 -50.14
C ASP A 994 -11.50 34.63 -49.58
N ILE A 995 -12.68 34.94 -50.13
CA ILE A 995 -13.96 34.34 -49.73
C ILE A 995 -14.58 33.69 -50.96
N ASP A 996 -14.78 32.38 -50.90
CA ASP A 996 -15.57 31.59 -51.83
C ASP A 996 -16.84 31.14 -51.08
N ALA A 997 -18.00 31.69 -51.45
CA ALA A 997 -19.25 31.42 -50.75
C ALA A 997 -20.43 31.25 -51.71
N GLY A 998 -21.38 30.37 -51.41
CA GLY A 998 -22.65 30.34 -52.17
C GLY A 998 -23.33 31.72 -52.16
N PHE A 999 -23.63 32.25 -50.97
CA PHE A 999 -24.10 33.62 -50.77
C PHE A 999 -23.33 34.37 -49.69
N LEU A 1000 -22.99 35.63 -49.93
CA LEU A 1000 -22.51 36.55 -48.91
C LEU A 1000 -23.64 37.48 -48.48
N ILE A 1001 -24.01 37.45 -47.20
CA ILE A 1001 -25.09 38.27 -46.64
C ILE A 1001 -24.52 39.09 -45.47
N ALA A 1002 -24.46 40.40 -45.63
CA ALA A 1002 -24.16 41.34 -44.56
C ALA A 1002 -25.33 42.31 -44.44
N VAL A 1003 -26.07 42.29 -43.33
CA VAL A 1003 -27.33 43.04 -43.24
C VAL A 1003 -27.05 44.56 -43.31
N PRO A 1004 -27.78 45.34 -44.14
CA PRO A 1004 -27.61 46.80 -44.19
C PRO A 1004 -27.86 47.43 -42.81
N ARG A 1005 -27.18 48.53 -42.48
CA ARG A 1005 -27.26 49.26 -41.20
C ARG A 1005 -26.88 48.49 -39.94
N GLU A 1006 -26.33 47.29 -40.08
CA GLU A 1006 -25.77 46.55 -38.96
C GLU A 1006 -24.25 46.75 -38.82
N ASN A 1007 -23.60 47.57 -39.66
CA ASN A 1007 -22.16 47.91 -39.62
C ASN A 1007 -21.25 46.66 -39.55
N SER A 1008 -21.50 45.70 -40.44
CA SER A 1008 -20.73 44.47 -40.51
C SER A 1008 -19.72 44.50 -41.65
N ASP A 1009 -18.44 44.42 -41.32
CA ASP A 1009 -17.37 44.86 -42.22
C ASP A 1009 -16.38 43.74 -42.59
N ILE A 1010 -15.95 43.73 -43.85
CA ILE A 1010 -14.85 42.91 -44.38
C ILE A 1010 -13.70 43.86 -44.77
N SER A 1011 -12.58 43.83 -44.06
CA SER A 1011 -11.52 44.84 -44.19
C SER A 1011 -10.10 44.28 -44.31
N ALA A 1012 -9.41 44.68 -45.38
CA ALA A 1012 -7.99 44.42 -45.62
C ALA A 1012 -7.18 45.73 -45.60
N ASN A 1013 -7.39 46.57 -44.59
CA ASN A 1013 -6.85 47.93 -44.57
C ASN A 1013 -5.39 47.98 -44.06
N ALA A 1014 -4.73 49.14 -44.22
CA ALA A 1014 -3.41 49.40 -43.64
C ALA A 1014 -3.27 50.86 -43.17
N THR A 1015 -2.43 51.11 -42.15
CA THR A 1015 -2.13 52.49 -41.72
C THR A 1015 -1.11 53.16 -42.66
N ARG A 1016 0.19 52.78 -42.67
CA ARG A 1016 1.17 53.31 -43.66
C ARG A 1016 1.57 52.37 -44.79
N GLY A 1017 1.47 51.06 -44.63
CA GLY A 1017 1.74 50.13 -45.74
C GLY A 1017 0.62 50.14 -46.77
N ASN A 1018 0.73 49.35 -47.84
CA ASN A 1018 -0.35 49.28 -48.84
C ASN A 1018 -1.57 48.53 -48.27
N GLY A 1019 -2.78 48.86 -48.74
CA GLY A 1019 -3.97 48.04 -48.47
C GLY A 1019 -3.82 46.66 -49.12
N GLY A 1020 -4.48 45.65 -48.53
CA GLY A 1020 -4.43 44.26 -49.01
C GLY A 1020 -5.36 43.99 -50.20
N ARG A 1021 -5.54 42.71 -50.54
CA ARG A 1021 -6.52 42.28 -51.55
C ARG A 1021 -7.74 41.66 -50.88
N VAL A 1022 -8.94 42.03 -51.30
CA VAL A 1022 -10.19 41.33 -50.98
C VAL A 1022 -10.75 40.72 -52.27
N ASN A 1023 -10.83 39.41 -52.34
CA ASN A 1023 -11.47 38.68 -53.44
C ASN A 1023 -12.68 37.92 -52.90
N ILE A 1024 -13.86 38.17 -53.48
CA ILE A 1024 -15.10 37.50 -53.10
C ILE A 1024 -15.71 36.88 -54.33
N ASP A 1025 -15.73 35.55 -54.36
CA ASP A 1025 -16.41 34.71 -55.34
C ASP A 1025 -17.72 34.23 -54.72
N ALA A 1026 -18.87 34.69 -55.23
CA ALA A 1026 -20.17 34.26 -54.72
C ALA A 1026 -21.29 34.24 -55.76
N GLN A 1027 -22.33 33.39 -55.56
CA GLN A 1027 -23.52 33.41 -56.41
C GLN A 1027 -24.33 34.70 -56.24
N GLY A 1028 -24.27 35.30 -55.05
CA GLY A 1028 -24.85 36.61 -54.76
C GLY A 1028 -24.24 37.27 -53.52
N ILE A 1029 -24.10 38.59 -53.57
CA ILE A 1029 -23.62 39.44 -52.47
C ILE A 1029 -24.75 40.40 -52.09
N PHE A 1030 -25.17 40.38 -50.82
CA PHE A 1030 -26.32 41.15 -50.34
C PHE A 1030 -25.97 42.02 -49.13
N GLY A 1031 -26.39 43.29 -49.20
CA GLY A 1031 -26.41 44.24 -48.09
C GLY A 1031 -25.08 44.85 -47.66
N THR A 1032 -23.98 44.49 -48.33
CA THR A 1032 -22.69 45.18 -48.27
C THR A 1032 -22.23 45.61 -49.66
N GLN A 1033 -21.31 46.57 -49.70
CA GLN A 1033 -20.68 47.04 -50.93
C GLN A 1033 -19.25 47.50 -50.66
N PHE A 1034 -18.44 47.55 -51.72
CA PHE A 1034 -17.12 48.13 -51.64
C PHE A 1034 -17.19 49.66 -51.38
N ARG A 1035 -16.41 50.14 -50.41
CA ARG A 1035 -16.19 51.57 -50.15
C ARG A 1035 -14.71 51.87 -49.92
N LEU A 1036 -14.28 53.10 -50.25
CA LEU A 1036 -12.90 53.57 -50.04
C LEU A 1036 -12.61 53.98 -48.59
N SER A 1037 -13.65 54.22 -47.79
CA SER A 1037 -13.57 54.59 -46.37
C SER A 1037 -14.75 53.96 -45.63
N SER A 1038 -14.53 53.49 -44.40
CA SER A 1038 -15.58 52.92 -43.54
C SER A 1038 -16.72 53.90 -43.28
N SER A 1039 -17.95 53.38 -43.24
CA SER A 1039 -19.19 54.10 -42.95
C SER A 1039 -19.91 53.47 -41.75
N SER A 1040 -21.14 53.89 -41.46
CA SER A 1040 -22.00 53.25 -40.44
C SER A 1040 -22.83 52.07 -40.98
N GLU A 1041 -22.53 51.65 -42.20
CA GLU A 1041 -23.22 50.63 -42.98
C GLU A 1041 -22.21 49.51 -43.27
N SER A 1042 -22.68 48.30 -43.56
CA SER A 1042 -21.81 47.13 -43.76
C SER A 1042 -20.90 47.28 -44.98
N ASP A 1043 -19.58 47.27 -44.79
CA ASP A 1043 -18.59 47.66 -45.79
C ASP A 1043 -17.57 46.58 -46.18
N ILE A 1044 -17.17 46.60 -47.45
CA ILE A 1044 -15.95 45.90 -47.92
C ILE A 1044 -14.88 46.95 -48.21
N THR A 1045 -13.72 46.89 -47.55
CA THR A 1045 -12.66 47.90 -47.69
C THR A 1045 -11.27 47.26 -47.83
N ALA A 1046 -10.42 47.83 -48.68
CA ALA A 1046 -9.00 47.48 -48.80
C ALA A 1046 -8.18 48.76 -49.00
N SER A 1047 -8.23 49.67 -48.03
CA SER A 1047 -7.71 51.03 -48.11
C SER A 1047 -6.41 51.20 -47.32
N SER A 1048 -5.68 52.27 -47.60
CA SER A 1048 -4.52 52.69 -46.79
C SER A 1048 -4.55 54.19 -46.51
N GLU A 1049 -4.21 54.59 -45.28
CA GLU A 1049 -4.20 56.00 -44.87
C GLU A 1049 -3.00 56.76 -45.47
N PHE A 1050 -1.79 56.16 -45.43
CA PHE A 1050 -0.56 56.78 -45.95
C PHE A 1050 0.13 55.98 -47.08
N GLY A 1051 -0.34 54.78 -47.39
CA GLY A 1051 0.15 53.92 -48.46
C GLY A 1051 -0.78 53.85 -49.67
N THR A 1052 -0.52 52.90 -50.58
CA THR A 1052 -1.40 52.69 -51.75
C THR A 1052 -2.61 51.88 -51.32
N SER A 1053 -3.83 52.30 -51.69
CA SER A 1053 -5.03 51.46 -51.48
C SER A 1053 -4.92 50.16 -52.27
N GLY A 1054 -5.41 49.08 -51.67
CA GLY A 1054 -5.42 47.73 -52.22
C GLY A 1054 -6.56 47.49 -53.21
N THR A 1055 -6.79 46.23 -53.56
CA THR A 1055 -7.76 45.82 -54.59
C THR A 1055 -8.94 45.06 -54.00
N VAL A 1056 -10.15 45.37 -54.47
CA VAL A 1056 -11.37 44.62 -54.14
C VAL A 1056 -11.97 44.07 -55.43
N THR A 1057 -12.10 42.75 -55.51
CA THR A 1057 -12.68 42.03 -56.65
C THR A 1057 -13.91 41.28 -56.18
N LEU A 1058 -15.06 41.53 -56.81
CA LEU A 1058 -16.35 40.90 -56.48
C LEU A 1058 -16.83 40.16 -57.73
N ASN A 1059 -16.80 38.83 -57.68
CA ASN A 1059 -17.19 37.98 -58.80
C ASN A 1059 -18.55 37.35 -58.51
N THR A 1060 -19.57 37.78 -59.26
CA THR A 1060 -20.91 37.19 -59.27
C THR A 1060 -21.28 36.76 -60.69
N PRO A 1061 -21.94 35.61 -60.91
CA PRO A 1061 -22.37 35.20 -62.25
C PRO A 1061 -23.27 36.27 -62.90
N ASP A 1062 -22.98 36.66 -64.15
CA ASP A 1062 -23.83 37.56 -64.96
C ASP A 1062 -25.19 36.91 -65.20
N THR A 1063 -26.14 37.16 -64.30
CA THR A 1063 -27.54 36.78 -64.50
C THR A 1063 -28.23 37.92 -65.23
N ASP A 1064 -28.33 37.82 -66.57
CA ASP A 1064 -29.13 38.70 -67.43
C ASP A 1064 -30.63 38.52 -67.13
N PRO A 1065 -31.29 39.46 -66.42
CA PRO A 1065 -32.69 39.32 -66.03
C PRO A 1065 -33.65 39.47 -67.22
N SER A 1066 -33.16 39.86 -68.41
CA SER A 1066 -33.99 40.09 -69.59
C SER A 1066 -34.41 38.80 -70.32
N ARG A 1067 -33.81 37.65 -69.99
CA ARG A 1067 -34.13 36.35 -70.62
C ARG A 1067 -35.36 35.63 -70.06
N GLY A 1068 -36.11 36.27 -69.16
CA GLY A 1068 -37.28 35.68 -68.47
C GLY A 1068 -38.59 36.47 -68.57
N LEU A 1069 -38.74 37.42 -69.51
CA LEU A 1069 -39.98 38.17 -69.70
C LEU A 1069 -40.82 37.56 -70.83
N ALA A 1070 -41.85 36.78 -70.48
CA ALA A 1070 -42.98 36.56 -71.38
C ALA A 1070 -43.89 37.80 -71.31
N GLU A 1071 -44.09 38.48 -72.45
CA GLU A 1071 -45.02 39.62 -72.55
C GLU A 1071 -46.48 39.16 -72.38
N LEU A 1072 -47.21 39.80 -71.46
CA LEU A 1072 -48.67 39.70 -71.35
C LEU A 1072 -49.33 40.68 -72.36
N PRO A 1073 -50.38 40.28 -73.11
CA PRO A 1073 -51.05 41.16 -74.07
C PRO A 1073 -51.75 42.36 -73.41
N SER A 1074 -51.61 43.54 -74.02
CA SER A 1074 -52.07 44.85 -73.51
C SER A 1074 -53.30 45.40 -74.23
N THR A 1075 -54.44 44.70 -74.17
CA THR A 1075 -55.75 45.33 -74.48
C THR A 1075 -56.81 45.01 -73.43
N PRO A 1076 -57.39 46.02 -72.75
CA PRO A 1076 -58.45 45.81 -71.77
C PRO A 1076 -59.77 45.50 -72.48
N THR A 1077 -60.44 44.43 -72.06
CA THR A 1077 -61.78 44.05 -72.55
C THR A 1077 -62.86 44.68 -71.68
N ASP A 1078 -63.74 45.45 -72.31
CA ASP A 1078 -64.87 46.19 -71.72
C ASP A 1078 -66.03 45.26 -71.30
N PRO A 1079 -66.44 45.21 -70.00
CA PRO A 1079 -67.48 44.30 -69.52
C PRO A 1079 -68.92 44.86 -69.58
N SER A 1080 -69.19 45.90 -70.39
CA SER A 1080 -70.49 46.59 -70.36
C SER A 1080 -71.66 45.91 -71.09
N ASN A 1081 -71.51 44.71 -71.69
CA ASN A 1081 -72.54 44.18 -72.60
C ASN A 1081 -72.89 42.68 -72.57
N GLN A 1082 -72.54 41.88 -71.55
CA GLN A 1082 -72.83 40.44 -71.60
C GLN A 1082 -73.50 39.86 -70.34
N ILE A 1083 -74.57 40.51 -69.92
CA ILE A 1083 -75.54 39.94 -68.97
C ILE A 1083 -76.50 38.95 -69.67
N ALA A 1084 -76.43 37.70 -69.20
CA ALA A 1084 -77.50 36.71 -68.99
C ALA A 1084 -78.04 35.77 -70.10
N GLN A 1085 -78.15 34.50 -69.67
CA GLN A 1085 -79.21 33.48 -69.89
C GLN A 1085 -78.84 32.14 -70.59
N LYS A 1086 -78.92 31.09 -69.76
CA LYS A 1086 -79.54 29.75 -69.94
C LYS A 1086 -78.75 28.55 -70.52
N CYS A 1087 -78.67 27.54 -69.64
CA CYS A 1087 -78.76 26.06 -69.73
C CYS A 1087 -78.75 25.34 -71.10
N THR A 1088 -77.92 24.29 -71.26
CA THR A 1088 -78.25 22.83 -71.14
C THR A 1088 -77.07 21.92 -71.57
N PRO A 1089 -77.06 20.61 -71.21
CA PRO A 1089 -75.85 19.81 -70.94
C PRO A 1089 -75.53 18.72 -71.98
N ARG A 1090 -74.26 18.25 -72.05
CA ARG A 1090 -73.95 16.80 -72.18
C ARG A 1090 -72.45 16.45 -72.07
N ALA A 1091 -72.20 15.56 -71.11
CA ALA A 1091 -71.37 14.36 -71.12
C ALA A 1091 -69.83 14.43 -71.21
N ARG A 1092 -69.21 14.01 -70.08
CA ARG A 1092 -68.14 13.00 -69.87
C ARG A 1092 -66.86 13.15 -70.73
N SER A 1093 -65.67 13.25 -70.14
CA SER A 1093 -65.04 12.26 -69.25
C SER A 1093 -63.91 12.91 -68.43
N THR A 1094 -63.99 12.91 -67.09
CA THR A 1094 -63.16 12.13 -66.15
C THR A 1094 -61.65 12.10 -66.43
N SER A 1095 -60.90 12.90 -65.66
CA SER A 1095 -59.80 12.41 -64.83
C SER A 1095 -59.55 13.39 -63.69
N SER A 1096 -59.51 12.88 -62.46
CA SER A 1096 -59.24 13.61 -61.22
C SER A 1096 -57.92 13.14 -60.64
N PHE A 1097 -57.10 14.07 -60.14
CA PHE A 1097 -56.07 13.75 -59.17
C PHE A 1097 -56.31 14.61 -57.92
N ILE A 1098 -56.73 13.94 -56.84
CA ILE A 1098 -57.01 14.52 -55.53
C ILE A 1098 -55.76 14.32 -54.69
N TYR A 1099 -55.17 15.42 -54.19
CA TYR A 1099 -54.29 15.37 -53.03
C TYR A 1099 -55.06 15.91 -51.81
N SER A 1100 -55.58 14.97 -51.01
CA SER A 1100 -56.19 15.22 -49.70
C SER A 1100 -55.07 15.40 -48.67
N GLY A 1101 -54.89 16.64 -48.20
CA GLY A 1101 -53.78 17.05 -47.34
C GLY A 1101 -53.92 16.75 -45.85
N ARG A 1102 -53.20 17.53 -45.03
CA ARG A 1102 -53.42 17.85 -43.59
C ARG A 1102 -52.65 19.18 -43.36
N GLY A 1103 -53.26 20.36 -43.48
CA GLY A 1103 -54.20 20.93 -42.52
C GLY A 1103 -53.43 21.73 -41.47
N GLY A 1104 -53.28 23.05 -41.68
CA GLY A 1104 -52.62 23.96 -40.72
C GLY A 1104 -52.23 25.35 -41.26
N ILE A 1105 -52.32 25.61 -42.56
CA ILE A 1105 -52.00 26.93 -43.15
C ILE A 1105 -53.18 27.34 -44.05
N PRO A 1106 -53.73 28.56 -43.91
CA PRO A 1106 -54.74 29.07 -44.85
C PRO A 1106 -54.16 29.07 -46.26
N ALA A 1107 -54.99 28.76 -47.26
CA ALA A 1107 -54.56 28.74 -48.66
C ALA A 1107 -54.18 30.14 -49.21
N ASN A 1108 -54.35 31.20 -48.41
CA ASN A 1108 -54.06 32.58 -48.79
C ASN A 1108 -53.55 33.40 -47.58
N PRO A 1109 -52.45 34.16 -47.71
CA PRO A 1109 -51.83 34.93 -46.62
C PRO A 1109 -52.62 36.15 -46.10
N THR A 1110 -53.90 36.31 -46.48
CA THR A 1110 -54.77 37.42 -46.00
C THR A 1110 -55.94 36.98 -45.13
N ASP A 1111 -56.14 35.67 -44.93
CA ASP A 1111 -57.19 35.15 -44.05
C ASP A 1111 -56.76 35.19 -42.56
N PRO A 1112 -57.64 35.63 -41.63
CA PRO A 1112 -57.33 35.65 -40.21
C PRO A 1112 -57.27 34.24 -39.61
N LEU A 1113 -56.24 33.99 -38.78
CA LEU A 1113 -56.06 32.76 -38.00
C LEU A 1113 -56.99 32.78 -36.79
N ASN A 1114 -57.98 31.88 -36.76
CA ASN A 1114 -58.77 31.60 -35.56
C ASN A 1114 -58.22 30.37 -34.84
N GLU A 1115 -57.83 30.56 -33.57
CA GLU A 1115 -57.54 29.48 -32.62
C GLU A 1115 -58.85 28.86 -32.11
N GLU A 1116 -59.05 27.56 -32.34
CA GLU A 1116 -59.67 26.63 -31.39
C GLU A 1116 -59.68 25.20 -31.98
N ASN A 1117 -58.74 24.36 -31.58
CA ASN A 1117 -59.01 23.23 -30.68
C ASN A 1117 -57.87 22.20 -30.64
N ARG A 1118 -57.68 21.71 -29.42
CA ARG A 1118 -56.57 20.91 -28.87
C ARG A 1118 -56.39 19.52 -29.52
N PRO A 1119 -55.15 18.99 -29.55
CA PRO A 1119 -54.87 17.62 -29.96
C PRO A 1119 -55.18 16.62 -28.83
N ALA A 1120 -55.76 15.47 -29.20
CA ALA A 1120 -55.82 14.25 -28.40
C ALA A 1120 -54.94 13.17 -29.05
N ASP A 1121 -54.40 12.31 -28.19
CA ASP A 1121 -53.18 11.49 -28.31
C ASP A 1121 -53.09 10.45 -29.46
N TRP A 1122 -51.83 10.06 -29.73
CA TRP A 1122 -51.47 8.91 -30.57
C TRP A 1122 -51.26 7.63 -29.77
N ILE A 1123 -51.89 6.58 -30.27
CA ILE A 1123 -51.79 5.16 -29.90
C ILE A 1123 -50.53 4.52 -30.49
N THR A 1124 -49.89 3.65 -29.71
CA THR A 1124 -48.90 2.64 -30.14
C THR A 1124 -49.58 1.40 -30.72
N LEU A 1125 -48.94 0.75 -31.70
CA LEU A 1125 -49.38 -0.51 -32.31
C LEU A 1125 -48.55 -1.68 -31.77
N GLU A 1126 -49.21 -2.74 -31.30
CA GLU A 1126 -48.68 -4.11 -31.26
C GLU A 1126 -49.79 -5.11 -31.65
N PRO A 1127 -49.46 -6.15 -32.43
CA PRO A 1127 -50.15 -7.45 -32.38
C PRO A 1127 -49.12 -8.57 -32.05
N GLU A 1128 -49.37 -9.53 -31.17
CA GLU A 1128 -50.27 -10.69 -31.30
C GLU A 1128 -50.38 -11.40 -29.93
N ASP A 1129 -51.57 -11.82 -29.50
CA ASP A 1129 -51.85 -13.20 -29.01
C ASP A 1129 -53.31 -13.36 -28.53
N ASP A 1130 -53.88 -14.54 -28.80
CA ASP A 1130 -55.32 -14.85 -28.72
C ASP A 1130 -55.68 -15.75 -27.50
N ARG A 1131 -56.19 -15.14 -26.40
CA ARG A 1131 -57.22 -15.59 -25.38
C ARG A 1131 -56.98 -16.84 -24.47
N PRO A 1132 -57.72 -17.06 -23.33
CA PRO A 1132 -58.76 -16.25 -22.63
C PRO A 1132 -58.67 -16.15 -21.06
N SER A 1133 -59.51 -15.25 -20.47
CA SER A 1133 -60.33 -15.38 -19.23
C SER A 1133 -60.19 -14.32 -18.10
N LYS A 1134 -61.36 -13.81 -17.66
CA LYS A 1134 -61.72 -12.75 -16.68
C LYS A 1134 -61.65 -13.21 -15.20
N PRO A 1135 -62.03 -12.41 -14.15
CA PRO A 1135 -61.82 -10.98 -13.80
C PRO A 1135 -61.48 -10.75 -12.28
N ASN A 1136 -61.33 -9.46 -11.88
CA ASN A 1136 -61.34 -8.84 -10.51
C ASN A 1136 -59.99 -8.27 -10.04
N ALA A 1137 -59.87 -7.13 -9.34
CA ALA A 1137 -60.76 -6.05 -8.92
C ALA A 1137 -59.88 -4.83 -8.55
N ALA A 1138 -60.51 -3.64 -8.51
CA ALA A 1138 -59.94 -2.30 -8.49
C ALA A 1138 -59.04 -1.91 -7.28
N ILE A 1139 -58.04 -1.05 -7.51
CA ILE A 1139 -57.39 -0.21 -6.50
C ILE A 1139 -57.08 1.19 -7.08
N ALA A 1140 -57.30 2.21 -6.24
CA ALA A 1140 -57.37 3.64 -6.50
C ALA A 1140 -56.03 4.36 -6.79
N GLU A 1141 -56.16 5.51 -7.46
CA GLU A 1141 -55.10 6.48 -7.76
C GLU A 1141 -54.38 7.01 -6.50
N ARG A 1142 -53.05 7.21 -6.61
CA ARG A 1142 -52.28 8.07 -5.70
C ARG A 1142 -51.33 8.98 -6.47
N SER A 1143 -51.44 10.26 -6.15
CA SER A 1143 -50.63 11.40 -6.55
C SER A 1143 -49.13 11.23 -6.22
N THR A 1144 -48.27 11.59 -7.17
CA THR A 1144 -46.81 11.68 -6.99
C THR A 1144 -46.41 12.97 -6.27
N SER A 1145 -45.73 12.84 -5.12
CA SER A 1145 -45.15 13.95 -4.35
C SER A 1145 -43.75 14.32 -4.84
N SER A 1146 -43.47 15.62 -5.01
CA SER A 1146 -42.13 16.17 -5.26
C SER A 1146 -41.22 16.05 -4.04
N ILE A 1147 -39.94 15.71 -4.27
CA ILE A 1147 -38.91 15.54 -3.23
C ILE A 1147 -38.32 16.92 -2.88
N PHE A 1148 -38.24 17.23 -1.58
CA PHE A 1148 -37.59 18.43 -1.05
C PHE A 1148 -36.39 18.06 -0.16
N GLU A 1149 -35.35 18.90 -0.18
CA GLU A 1149 -34.18 18.76 0.69
C GLU A 1149 -34.54 19.02 2.15
N ALA A 1150 -34.01 18.21 3.07
CA ALA A 1150 -34.28 18.34 4.49
C ALA A 1150 -33.55 19.53 5.11
N LYS A 1151 -34.30 20.45 5.74
CA LYS A 1151 -33.76 21.65 6.40
C LYS A 1151 -33.70 21.54 7.93
N GLY A 1152 -34.06 20.37 8.49
CA GLY A 1152 -33.93 20.08 9.92
C GLY A 1152 -34.26 18.61 10.25
N TRP A 1153 -34.03 18.21 11.50
CA TRP A 1153 -34.40 16.88 11.99
C TRP A 1153 -35.23 16.98 13.27
N ARG A 1154 -36.14 16.01 13.49
CA ARG A 1154 -36.95 15.88 14.69
C ARG A 1154 -36.87 14.46 15.23
N ARG A 1155 -36.87 14.30 16.55
CA ARG A 1155 -36.94 12.99 17.19
C ARG A 1155 -38.38 12.73 17.62
N ASP A 1156 -38.95 11.60 17.22
CA ASP A 1156 -40.29 11.23 17.66
C ASP A 1156 -40.30 10.58 19.04
N ILE A 1157 -41.51 10.25 19.53
CA ILE A 1157 -41.72 9.75 20.89
C ILE A 1157 -41.12 8.35 21.11
N ASN A 1158 -40.80 7.62 20.03
CA ASN A 1158 -40.17 6.32 20.08
C ASN A 1158 -38.63 6.42 19.98
N GLY A 1159 -38.10 7.62 19.79
CA GLY A 1159 -36.67 7.90 19.74
C GLY A 1159 -36.10 7.93 18.32
N ASP A 1160 -36.93 7.82 17.28
CA ASP A 1160 -36.50 7.79 15.88
C ASP A 1160 -36.35 9.21 15.32
N ILE A 1161 -35.29 9.43 14.55
CA ILE A 1161 -34.96 10.74 13.98
C ILE A 1161 -35.51 10.83 12.55
N HIS A 1162 -36.34 11.84 12.31
CA HIS A 1162 -36.97 12.15 11.02
C HIS A 1162 -36.43 13.47 10.46
N LEU A 1163 -36.03 13.46 9.19
CA LEU A 1163 -35.60 14.64 8.44
C LEU A 1163 -36.81 15.38 7.85
N VAL A 1164 -36.92 16.70 8.01
CA VAL A 1164 -38.07 17.51 7.57
C VAL A 1164 -37.65 18.74 6.76
N ALA A 1165 -38.48 19.14 5.80
CA ALA A 1165 -38.16 20.19 4.81
C ALA A 1165 -38.32 21.65 5.30
N GLU A 1166 -39.08 21.89 6.38
CA GLU A 1166 -39.19 23.22 7.01
C GLU A 1166 -39.28 23.10 8.53
N ALA A 1167 -38.43 23.83 9.26
CA ALA A 1167 -38.50 23.98 10.71
C ALA A 1167 -39.33 25.23 11.05
N SER A 1168 -40.58 25.06 11.48
CA SER A 1168 -41.40 26.18 11.96
C SER A 1168 -40.89 26.71 13.31
N PRO A 1169 -40.83 28.05 13.52
CA PRO A 1169 -40.40 28.65 14.78
C PRO A 1169 -41.57 28.81 15.76
N ASN A 1170 -41.39 28.21 16.95
CA ASN A 1170 -42.09 28.44 18.23
C ASN A 1170 -43.59 28.12 18.34
N LEU A 1171 -43.93 27.30 19.34
CA LEU A 1171 -44.62 27.76 20.57
C LEU A 1171 -44.76 26.64 21.63
N LEU A 1172 -44.34 27.01 22.84
CA LEU A 1172 -44.88 26.64 24.17
C LEU A 1172 -44.50 25.30 24.82
N ASN A 1173 -43.57 25.43 25.78
CA ASN A 1173 -43.62 24.78 27.10
C ASN A 1173 -45.05 24.82 27.69
N PRO A 1174 -45.48 23.76 28.40
CA PRO A 1174 -45.36 23.84 29.86
C PRO A 1174 -45.06 22.51 30.58
N SER A 1175 -44.06 22.57 31.46
CA SER A 1175 -44.01 22.03 32.84
C SER A 1175 -44.22 20.53 33.14
N GLN A 1176 -43.45 20.08 34.15
CA GLN A 1176 -43.57 18.83 34.97
C GLN A 1176 -42.80 17.62 34.41
N SER A 1177 -41.88 16.95 35.10
CA SER A 1177 -41.36 17.03 36.47
C SER A 1177 -40.00 16.32 36.52
N ALA A 1178 -39.09 16.81 37.35
CA ALA A 1178 -37.88 16.10 37.73
C ALA A 1178 -38.22 14.88 38.60
N VAL A 1179 -37.61 13.73 38.32
CA VAL A 1179 -37.34 12.65 39.31
C VAL A 1179 -35.99 11.99 38.95
N PRO A 1180 -35.10 11.76 39.93
CA PRO A 1180 -33.69 11.39 39.72
C PRO A 1180 -33.45 9.86 39.64
N CYS A 1181 -32.21 9.48 39.35
CA CYS A 1181 -31.65 8.11 39.30
C CYS A 1181 -32.08 7.20 40.47
N PRO A 1182 -31.94 5.87 40.29
CA PRO A 1182 -30.96 5.19 41.14
C PRO A 1182 -30.14 4.05 40.47
N ASP A 1183 -28.95 3.88 41.04
CA ASP A 1183 -27.95 2.78 41.06
C ASP A 1183 -27.27 2.29 39.77
#